data_AF-A0A834NEH7-F1
#
_entry.id   AF-A0A834NEH7-F1
#
_cell.length_a   1.000
_cell.length_b   1.000
_cell.length_c   1.000
_cell.angle_alpha   90.00
_cell.angle_beta   90.00
_cell.angle_gamma   90.00
#
_symmetry.space_group_name_H-M   'P 1'
#
loop_
_entity.id
_entity.type
_entity.pdbx_description
1 polymer ?
#
loop_
_entity_poly.entity_id
_entity_poly.type
_entity_poly.pdbx_seq_one_letter_code
_entity_poly.pdbx_strand_id
1 'polypeptide(L)'
;MLPISHYDAILHVLVNNRNMISGNKPAQKLLFICSSFTCIYFPGILILLKINGTLYNVGSYKFIPILLILMFAEVIKVIFSLLQREPVLITKIETKTSKSKRSRIKYIKEGFKFVITGIILSIIYYFLIIMFGAPIFNQQEETTMLTIILTCLTFVPASLHLGVNTTVNILIGAETQKENVLINAAKIVIKTTFLGTWLGAIVIPLDWDRPWQVWPIPCVIGALLGYTIAHFIIVFKTLPTLKQRRNILSTQANTSIHVNILERIVTNQQQNSNFLLLDCDISDEPWENIALTLEVIRFLTELIIRIPKDLSCENWDFILISLASWQVSVNKSRRTFNDLKVTALTVAVSQLFYEFQSLMHKHEIVPLNELPPAILDEWKAVFANDIHRSILQTWKLHAESCIEKMGILKPIIALDYLGRTINLLYAKELFKNENVSTDSNNLDETIKLCLKLLQSPAPSIQLAAYHCLKHVISELVEQDKTSMETECFHPLVLSIRNFEEALLNIQYIVNTMLIDFKLCDTISCTIQPYTDSYTYTLGYLLLWAIVLDMCANTHGDLRYQYAEILKKDLFPCLLNNIFRLMPVEVLQDNKNKAAKLVEMFSTIPSLNFAESWTEWRLDHIVCWLYTNTLRHLPVLVRQWWSTADSRVSAAVDRITMHYVSPMLCQEELLNNRLVNVENMQVKVHPTAREVVALYQMDDTELELSIVLPPNHPLGPVTVEPGQHAGGTANWRNCHMQLSIFLTHQNGSIWDGLISWKKNLDKKFAGVEECYICFSIFHISTYQIPKLSCHTCRKKFHTPCLYKWFSTSQKSTCPICRNVF
;
A
#
# COMPACT_ATOMS: atom_id res chain seq x y z
N MET A 1 -2.66 -39.04 -31.85
CA MET A 1 -3.33 -39.90 -30.85
C MET A 1 -2.28 -40.80 -30.20
N LEU A 2 -1.76 -40.37 -29.05
CA LEU A 2 -0.93 -41.06 -28.04
C LEU A 2 -0.55 -39.96 -27.01
N PRO A 3 -0.46 -40.23 -25.70
CA PRO A 3 -1.54 -40.65 -24.83
C PRO A 3 -1.86 -39.60 -23.75
N ILE A 4 -3.13 -39.56 -23.35
CA ILE A 4 -3.71 -38.81 -22.23
C ILE A 4 -2.98 -39.08 -20.88
N SER A 5 -2.09 -40.07 -20.80
CA SER A 5 -1.40 -40.51 -19.58
C SER A 5 -0.30 -39.58 -19.07
N HIS A 6 0.32 -38.72 -19.91
CA HIS A 6 1.38 -37.80 -19.44
C HIS A 6 0.82 -36.48 -18.90
N TYR A 7 -0.28 -35.99 -19.51
CA TYR A 7 -1.08 -34.89 -18.98
C TYR A 7 -1.68 -35.27 -17.63
N ASP A 8 -2.25 -36.48 -17.55
CA ASP A 8 -2.71 -37.07 -16.29
C ASP A 8 -1.58 -37.25 -15.29
N ALA A 9 -0.31 -37.41 -15.68
CA ALA A 9 0.83 -37.61 -14.77
C ALA A 9 1.37 -36.31 -14.14
N ILE A 10 1.38 -35.20 -14.88
CA ILE A 10 1.81 -33.88 -14.35
C ILE A 10 0.67 -33.25 -13.58
N LEU A 11 -0.57 -33.35 -14.08
CA LEU A 11 -1.74 -33.11 -13.25
C LEU A 11 -1.70 -34.10 -12.09
N HIS A 12 -1.42 -35.39 -12.23
CA HIS A 12 -1.31 -36.31 -11.10
C HIS A 12 -0.18 -35.94 -10.16
N VAL A 13 0.90 -35.25 -10.53
CA VAL A 13 1.97 -34.91 -9.58
C VAL A 13 1.64 -33.60 -8.86
N LEU A 14 1.10 -32.60 -9.55
CA LEU A 14 0.61 -31.36 -8.95
C LEU A 14 -0.68 -31.58 -8.13
N VAL A 15 -1.54 -32.47 -8.64
CA VAL A 15 -2.79 -32.96 -8.05
C VAL A 15 -2.53 -34.09 -7.06
N ASN A 16 -1.52 -34.97 -7.16
CA ASN A 16 -1.14 -35.92 -6.07
C ASN A 16 -0.36 -35.23 -4.98
N ASN A 17 0.47 -34.23 -5.23
CA ASN A 17 1.02 -33.46 -4.10
C ASN A 17 -0.11 -32.65 -3.41
N ARG A 18 -1.17 -32.29 -4.14
CA ARG A 18 -2.46 -31.89 -3.54
C ARG A 18 -3.20 -33.07 -2.87
N ASN A 19 -3.32 -34.24 -3.49
CA ASN A 19 -4.22 -35.37 -3.17
C ASN A 19 -3.66 -36.42 -2.19
N MET A 20 -2.35 -36.66 -2.15
CA MET A 20 -1.68 -37.43 -1.09
C MET A 20 -1.87 -36.77 0.27
N ILE A 21 -2.04 -35.44 0.28
CA ILE A 21 -2.39 -34.71 1.49
C ILE A 21 -3.94 -34.56 1.60
N SER A 22 -4.75 -34.84 0.54
CA SER A 22 -6.16 -34.38 0.41
C SER A 22 -7.31 -35.36 0.18
N GLY A 23 -7.27 -36.57 0.70
CA GLY A 23 -8.49 -37.40 0.74
C GLY A 23 -9.70 -36.71 1.41
N ASN A 24 -9.50 -35.69 2.25
CA ASN A 24 -10.55 -35.00 3.02
C ASN A 24 -10.57 -33.45 2.92
N LYS A 25 -9.74 -32.78 2.09
CA LYS A 25 -9.57 -31.30 2.16
C LYS A 25 -10.72 -30.43 1.65
N PRO A 26 -11.38 -30.69 0.50
CA PRO A 26 -12.51 -29.85 0.07
C PRO A 26 -13.69 -30.00 1.03
N ALA A 27 -13.90 -31.22 1.54
CA ALA A 27 -14.84 -31.52 2.60
C ALA A 27 -14.54 -30.75 3.89
N GLN A 28 -13.27 -30.66 4.31
CA GLN A 28 -12.85 -29.88 5.49
C GLN A 28 -13.05 -28.37 5.32
N LYS A 29 -12.72 -27.81 4.15
CA LYS A 29 -12.92 -26.37 3.87
C LYS A 29 -14.41 -26.03 3.82
N LEU A 30 -15.20 -26.85 3.15
CA LEU A 30 -16.66 -26.71 3.12
C LEU A 30 -17.24 -26.81 4.53
N LEU A 31 -16.81 -27.80 5.31
CA LEU A 31 -17.23 -27.98 6.70
C LEU A 31 -16.89 -26.76 7.56
N PHE A 32 -15.68 -26.22 7.44
CA PHE A 32 -15.27 -25.01 8.16
C PHE A 32 -16.18 -23.82 7.81
N ILE A 33 -16.47 -23.59 6.53
CA ILE A 33 -17.33 -22.48 6.08
C ILE A 33 -18.77 -22.67 6.57
N CYS A 34 -19.35 -23.86 6.37
CA CYS A 34 -20.73 -24.15 6.79
C CYS A 34 -20.89 -24.07 8.32
N SER A 35 -19.94 -24.60 9.09
CA SER A 35 -19.97 -24.51 10.56
C SER A 35 -19.71 -23.09 11.06
N SER A 36 -18.81 -22.33 10.42
CA SER A 36 -18.60 -20.90 10.76
C SER A 36 -19.83 -20.06 10.49
N PHE A 37 -20.50 -20.27 9.35
CA PHE A 37 -21.77 -19.62 9.04
C PHE A 37 -22.82 -19.92 10.12
N THR A 38 -22.92 -21.19 10.55
CA THR A 38 -23.81 -21.61 11.64
C THR A 38 -23.49 -20.93 12.97
N CYS A 39 -22.20 -20.77 13.30
CA CYS A 39 -21.77 -20.07 14.51
C CYS A 39 -22.11 -18.57 14.51
N ILE A 40 -22.38 -17.96 13.35
CA ILE A 40 -22.73 -16.54 13.22
C ILE A 40 -24.25 -16.35 13.26
N TYR A 41 -25.00 -16.98 12.34
CA TYR A 41 -26.44 -16.70 12.22
C TYR A 41 -27.24 -17.30 13.39
N PHE A 42 -26.86 -18.50 13.86
CA PHE A 42 -27.70 -19.24 14.80
C PHE A 42 -27.72 -18.58 16.19
N PRO A 43 -26.59 -18.16 16.80
CA PRO A 43 -26.63 -17.36 18.02
C PRO A 43 -27.37 -16.02 17.83
N GLY A 44 -27.24 -15.37 16.67
CA GLY A 44 -27.98 -14.15 16.35
C GLY A 44 -29.50 -14.36 16.37
N ILE A 45 -29.99 -15.44 15.77
CA ILE A 45 -31.41 -15.82 15.83
C ILE A 45 -31.82 -16.09 17.28
N LEU A 46 -31.03 -16.85 18.06
CA LEU A 46 -31.36 -17.14 19.46
C LEU A 46 -31.43 -15.88 20.33
N ILE A 47 -30.52 -14.93 20.13
CA ILE A 47 -30.53 -13.64 20.83
C ILE A 47 -31.79 -12.85 20.45
N LEU A 48 -32.15 -12.82 19.17
CA LEU A 48 -33.33 -12.12 18.68
C LEU A 48 -34.63 -12.74 19.22
N LEU A 49 -34.72 -14.07 19.30
CA LEU A 49 -35.84 -14.77 19.94
C LEU A 49 -35.93 -14.49 21.44
N LYS A 50 -34.79 -14.34 22.11
CA LYS A 50 -34.74 -13.97 23.53
C LYS A 50 -35.23 -12.53 23.75
N ILE A 51 -34.78 -11.58 22.93
CA ILE A 51 -35.17 -10.16 23.03
C ILE A 51 -36.67 -9.98 22.76
N ASN A 52 -37.21 -10.67 21.75
CA ASN A 52 -38.62 -10.55 21.36
C ASN A 52 -39.57 -11.37 22.24
N GLY A 53 -39.07 -12.09 23.26
CA GLY A 53 -39.88 -12.96 24.12
C GLY A 53 -40.50 -14.17 23.41
N THR A 54 -40.23 -14.37 22.12
CA THR A 54 -40.77 -15.47 21.32
C THR A 54 -40.12 -16.81 21.63
N LEU A 55 -39.00 -16.83 22.37
CA LEU A 55 -38.38 -18.04 22.88
C LEU A 55 -39.31 -18.86 23.79
N TYR A 56 -40.27 -18.23 24.48
CA TYR A 56 -41.23 -18.94 25.33
C TYR A 56 -42.38 -19.57 24.53
N ASN A 57 -42.55 -19.20 23.25
CA ASN A 57 -43.57 -19.79 22.37
C ASN A 57 -43.15 -21.14 21.77
N VAL A 58 -41.96 -21.64 22.12
CA VAL A 58 -41.37 -22.90 21.63
C VAL A 58 -42.27 -24.12 21.84
N GLY A 59 -43.10 -24.13 22.89
CA GLY A 59 -44.09 -25.18 23.16
C GLY A 59 -45.38 -25.11 22.34
N SER A 60 -45.55 -24.09 21.50
CA SER A 60 -46.77 -23.86 20.72
C SER A 60 -46.48 -23.86 19.21
N TYR A 61 -47.49 -24.18 18.40
CA TYR A 61 -47.45 -24.09 16.93
C TYR A 61 -47.01 -22.72 16.39
N LYS A 62 -47.09 -21.66 17.21
CA LYS A 62 -46.55 -20.33 16.88
C LYS A 62 -45.04 -20.33 16.62
N PHE A 63 -44.31 -21.37 17.01
CA PHE A 63 -42.87 -21.53 16.74
C PHE A 63 -42.55 -22.11 15.35
N ILE A 64 -43.54 -22.64 14.61
CA ILE A 64 -43.35 -23.21 13.26
C ILE A 64 -42.62 -22.27 12.28
N PRO A 65 -42.91 -20.95 12.21
CA PRO A 65 -42.18 -20.07 11.31
C PRO A 65 -40.68 -20.03 11.56
N ILE A 66 -40.26 -20.14 12.83
CA ILE A 66 -38.84 -20.13 13.21
C ILE A 66 -38.17 -21.45 12.79
N LEU A 67 -38.88 -22.57 12.91
CA LEU A 67 -38.43 -23.87 12.38
C LEU A 67 -38.23 -23.82 10.86
N LEU A 68 -39.13 -23.16 10.12
CA LEU A 68 -38.98 -22.98 8.67
C LEU A 68 -37.75 -22.12 8.32
N ILE A 69 -37.45 -21.08 9.09
CA ILE A 69 -36.24 -20.26 8.91
C ILE A 69 -34.97 -21.09 9.14
N LEU A 70 -34.94 -21.92 10.18
CA LEU A 70 -33.80 -22.81 10.46
C LEU A 70 -33.60 -23.83 9.34
N MET A 71 -34.69 -24.43 8.84
CA MET A 71 -34.66 -25.34 7.69
C MET A 71 -34.16 -24.65 6.42
N PHE A 72 -34.62 -23.42 6.15
CA PHE A 72 -34.17 -22.63 5.01
C PHE A 72 -32.67 -22.30 5.08
N ALA A 73 -32.16 -21.99 6.27
CA ALA A 73 -30.73 -21.75 6.49
C ALA A 73 -29.87 -23.00 6.16
N GLU A 74 -30.34 -24.21 6.48
CA GLU A 74 -29.64 -25.45 6.10
C GLU A 74 -29.70 -25.69 4.57
N VAL A 75 -30.81 -25.36 3.91
CA VAL A 75 -30.93 -25.44 2.44
C VAL A 75 -29.96 -24.46 1.76
N ILE A 76 -29.79 -23.24 2.28
CA ILE A 76 -28.80 -22.27 1.78
C ILE A 76 -27.39 -22.85 1.84
N LYS A 77 -27.00 -23.54 2.94
CA LYS A 77 -25.68 -24.17 3.04
C LYS A 77 -25.46 -25.23 1.97
N VAL A 78 -26.50 -25.99 1.63
CA VAL A 78 -26.45 -26.98 0.56
C VAL A 78 -26.31 -26.30 -0.80
N ILE A 79 -27.09 -25.26 -1.09
CA ILE A 79 -26.99 -24.49 -2.33
C ILE A 79 -25.59 -23.89 -2.48
N PHE A 80 -25.05 -23.31 -1.40
CA PHE A 80 -23.67 -22.80 -1.36
C PHE A 80 -22.64 -23.92 -1.60
N SER A 81 -22.84 -25.11 -1.02
CA SER A 81 -21.97 -26.27 -1.27
C SER A 81 -22.01 -26.76 -2.72
N LEU A 82 -23.15 -26.61 -3.40
CA LEU A 82 -23.31 -26.93 -4.81
C LEU A 82 -22.65 -25.88 -5.71
N LEU A 83 -22.73 -24.59 -5.34
CA LEU A 83 -22.04 -23.48 -6.01
C LEU A 83 -20.51 -23.55 -5.89
N GLN A 84 -19.99 -24.13 -4.81
CA GLN A 84 -18.55 -24.28 -4.57
C GLN A 84 -17.91 -25.51 -5.22
N ARG A 85 -18.68 -26.52 -5.64
CA ARG A 85 -18.14 -27.62 -6.44
C ARG A 85 -17.87 -27.10 -7.84
N GLU A 86 -16.59 -26.89 -8.16
CA GLU A 86 -16.15 -26.83 -9.56
C GLU A 86 -16.75 -28.03 -10.33
N PRO A 87 -17.32 -27.83 -11.53
CA PRO A 87 -17.77 -28.93 -12.36
C PRO A 87 -16.53 -29.65 -12.90
N VAL A 88 -15.95 -30.53 -12.10
CA VAL A 88 -14.88 -31.43 -12.55
C VAL A 88 -15.49 -32.38 -13.58
N LEU A 89 -14.96 -32.28 -14.80
CA LEU A 89 -15.23 -33.14 -15.94
C LEU A 89 -15.23 -34.64 -15.58
N ILE A 90 -15.95 -35.41 -16.41
CA ILE A 90 -16.09 -36.88 -16.42
C ILE A 90 -17.31 -37.42 -15.63
N THR A 91 -18.49 -37.25 -16.24
CA THR A 91 -19.20 -38.47 -16.69
C THR A 91 -19.20 -38.47 -18.21
N LYS A 92 -18.15 -39.09 -18.74
CA LYS A 92 -18.00 -39.75 -20.04
C LYS A 92 -19.04 -39.39 -21.11
N ILE A 93 -18.51 -38.85 -22.19
CA ILE A 93 -18.74 -39.31 -23.57
C ILE A 93 -18.85 -40.85 -23.56
N GLU A 94 -20.06 -41.33 -23.31
CA GLU A 94 -20.68 -42.58 -23.76
C GLU A 94 -22.02 -42.72 -23.01
N THR A 95 -23.01 -41.99 -23.50
CA THR A 95 -24.31 -42.55 -23.88
C THR A 95 -25.05 -41.43 -24.60
N LYS A 96 -25.02 -41.48 -25.92
CA LYS A 96 -25.93 -40.74 -26.79
C LYS A 96 -27.38 -40.95 -26.31
N THR A 97 -28.14 -39.85 -26.30
CA THR A 97 -29.61 -39.80 -26.52
C THR A 97 -30.48 -40.73 -25.66
N SER A 98 -30.80 -40.37 -24.40
CA SER A 98 -31.97 -40.90 -23.62
C SER A 98 -32.12 -40.39 -22.14
N LYS A 99 -31.12 -39.76 -21.52
CA LYS A 99 -31.05 -39.64 -20.04
C LYS A 99 -31.84 -38.52 -19.32
N SER A 100 -32.45 -37.55 -20.00
CA SER A 100 -33.09 -36.38 -19.33
C SER A 100 -34.24 -36.76 -18.37
N LYS A 101 -35.17 -37.62 -18.80
CA LYS A 101 -36.31 -38.08 -17.96
C LYS A 101 -35.90 -38.94 -16.76
N ARG A 102 -34.78 -39.68 -16.85
CA ARG A 102 -34.33 -40.64 -15.82
C ARG A 102 -33.66 -39.96 -14.60
N SER A 103 -33.14 -38.74 -14.77
CA SER A 103 -32.50 -37.96 -13.71
C SER A 103 -33.50 -37.31 -12.74
N ARG A 104 -34.59 -36.73 -13.26
CA ARG A 104 -35.63 -36.05 -12.45
C ARG A 104 -36.37 -37.01 -11.52
N ILE A 105 -36.66 -38.23 -12.00
CA ILE A 105 -37.28 -39.31 -11.21
C ILE A 105 -36.37 -39.73 -10.03
N LYS A 106 -35.05 -39.72 -10.21
CA LYS A 106 -34.09 -40.07 -9.15
C LYS A 106 -34.12 -39.04 -8.00
N TYR A 107 -34.14 -37.74 -8.32
CA TYR A 107 -34.22 -36.69 -7.30
C TYR A 107 -35.56 -36.68 -6.56
N ILE A 108 -36.67 -36.90 -7.27
CA ILE A 108 -37.99 -37.02 -6.64
C ILE A 108 -38.02 -38.24 -5.70
N LYS A 109 -37.42 -39.37 -6.11
CA LYS A 109 -37.32 -40.58 -5.27
C LYS A 109 -36.49 -40.36 -4.00
N GLU A 110 -35.35 -39.67 -4.10
CA GLU A 110 -34.52 -39.33 -2.93
C GLU A 110 -35.20 -38.30 -2.02
N GLY A 111 -35.91 -37.32 -2.59
CA GLY A 111 -36.72 -36.37 -1.82
C GLY A 111 -37.85 -37.06 -1.06
N PHE A 112 -38.58 -37.97 -1.70
CA PHE A 112 -39.63 -38.76 -1.04
C PHE A 112 -39.07 -39.64 0.07
N LYS A 113 -37.92 -40.26 -0.16
CA LYS A 113 -37.20 -41.06 0.84
C LYS A 113 -36.75 -40.23 2.04
N PHE A 114 -36.25 -39.02 1.82
CA PHE A 114 -35.89 -38.09 2.89
C PHE A 114 -37.10 -37.76 3.77
N VAL A 115 -38.24 -37.42 3.17
CA VAL A 115 -39.47 -37.06 3.90
C VAL A 115 -40.00 -38.23 4.72
N ILE A 116 -40.14 -39.41 4.12
CA ILE A 116 -40.62 -40.61 4.84
C ILE A 116 -39.71 -40.95 6.02
N THR A 117 -38.39 -40.94 5.79
CA THR A 117 -37.43 -41.27 6.84
C THR A 117 -37.47 -40.26 7.98
N GLY A 118 -37.62 -38.97 7.67
CA GLY A 118 -37.79 -37.92 8.69
C GLY A 118 -39.06 -38.08 9.53
N ILE A 119 -40.18 -38.49 8.91
CA ILE A 119 -41.45 -38.76 9.62
C ILE A 119 -41.28 -39.97 10.55
N ILE A 120 -40.72 -41.07 10.05
CA ILE A 120 -40.48 -42.29 10.87
C ILE A 120 -39.55 -41.97 12.04
N LEU A 121 -38.46 -41.22 11.80
CA LEU A 121 -37.53 -40.84 12.87
C LEU A 121 -38.19 -39.93 13.90
N SER A 122 -39.07 -39.02 13.48
CA SER A 122 -39.83 -38.18 14.41
C SER A 122 -40.77 -39.02 15.28
N ILE A 123 -41.44 -40.03 14.73
CA ILE A 123 -42.27 -40.97 15.53
C ILE A 123 -41.41 -41.70 16.56
N ILE A 124 -40.21 -42.15 16.16
CA ILE A 124 -39.26 -42.82 17.07
C ILE A 124 -38.82 -41.87 18.19
N TYR A 125 -38.43 -40.64 17.86
CA TYR A 125 -38.04 -39.63 18.84
C TYR A 125 -39.18 -39.29 19.81
N TYR A 126 -40.40 -39.17 19.30
CA TYR A 126 -41.58 -38.92 20.14
C TYR A 126 -41.77 -40.02 21.19
N PHE A 127 -41.67 -41.29 20.78
CA PHE A 127 -41.76 -42.42 21.68
C PHE A 127 -40.60 -42.46 22.69
N LEU A 128 -39.36 -42.20 22.24
CA LEU A 128 -38.19 -42.13 23.13
C LEU A 128 -38.36 -41.03 24.18
N ILE A 129 -38.79 -39.84 23.78
CA ILE A 129 -39.02 -38.72 24.71
C ILE A 129 -40.07 -39.08 25.77
N ILE A 130 -41.13 -39.79 25.39
CA ILE A 130 -42.12 -40.34 26.34
C ILE A 130 -41.47 -41.36 27.28
N MET A 131 -40.65 -42.30 26.77
CA MET A 131 -39.93 -43.26 27.61
C MET A 131 -38.99 -42.58 28.62
N PHE A 132 -38.42 -41.42 28.25
CA PHE A 132 -37.58 -40.61 29.12
C PHE A 132 -38.38 -39.68 30.06
N GLY A 133 -39.71 -39.83 30.14
CA GLY A 133 -40.55 -39.21 31.17
C GLY A 133 -41.41 -38.04 30.72
N ALA A 134 -41.57 -37.80 29.41
CA ALA A 134 -42.45 -36.74 28.93
C ALA A 134 -43.95 -37.07 29.15
N PRO A 135 -44.81 -36.06 29.38
CA PRO A 135 -46.24 -36.27 29.61
C PRO A 135 -46.97 -36.87 28.39
N ILE A 136 -47.66 -37.99 28.58
CA ILE A 136 -48.27 -38.79 27.49
C ILE A 136 -49.53 -38.14 26.91
N PHE A 137 -50.41 -37.59 27.77
CA PHE A 137 -51.77 -37.17 27.36
C PHE A 137 -52.01 -35.66 27.43
N ASN A 138 -51.28 -34.92 28.27
CA ASN A 138 -51.63 -33.53 28.60
C ASN A 138 -50.81 -32.47 27.85
N GLN A 139 -49.70 -32.84 27.20
CA GLN A 139 -48.76 -31.89 26.55
C GLN A 139 -48.24 -32.45 25.21
N GLN A 140 -49.18 -32.80 24.33
CA GLN A 140 -48.89 -33.41 23.04
C GLN A 140 -48.29 -32.39 22.05
N GLU A 141 -48.74 -31.13 22.09
CA GLU A 141 -48.23 -30.06 21.22
C GLU A 141 -46.75 -29.77 21.53
N GLU A 142 -46.42 -29.69 22.81
CA GLU A 142 -45.08 -29.43 23.33
C GLU A 142 -44.11 -30.55 22.95
N THR A 143 -44.54 -31.79 23.18
CA THR A 143 -43.73 -32.99 22.92
C THR A 143 -43.52 -33.17 21.41
N THR A 144 -44.53 -32.87 20.58
CA THR A 144 -44.37 -32.89 19.12
C THR A 144 -43.43 -31.79 18.63
N MET A 145 -43.47 -30.58 19.20
CA MET A 145 -42.54 -29.51 18.85
C MET A 145 -41.09 -29.87 19.18
N LEU A 146 -40.82 -30.40 20.38
CA LEU A 146 -39.48 -30.86 20.75
C LEU A 146 -38.96 -31.94 19.79
N THR A 147 -39.84 -32.88 19.42
CA THR A 147 -39.53 -33.96 18.48
C THR A 147 -39.14 -33.40 17.10
N ILE A 148 -39.92 -32.47 16.56
CA ILE A 148 -39.64 -31.84 15.26
C ILE A 148 -38.30 -31.08 15.31
N ILE A 149 -38.04 -30.34 16.39
CA ILE A 149 -36.78 -29.61 16.58
C ILE A 149 -35.59 -30.59 16.58
N LEU A 150 -35.68 -31.70 17.30
CA LEU A 150 -34.61 -32.71 17.33
C LEU A 150 -34.39 -33.33 15.94
N THR A 151 -35.44 -33.64 15.19
CA THR A 151 -35.31 -34.12 13.81
C THR A 151 -34.67 -33.07 12.91
N CYS A 152 -35.04 -31.80 13.04
CA CYS A 152 -34.44 -30.70 12.28
C CYS A 152 -32.95 -30.49 12.60
N LEU A 153 -32.53 -30.59 13.86
CA LEU A 153 -31.13 -30.34 14.25
C LEU A 153 -30.21 -31.56 14.01
N THR A 154 -30.75 -32.78 14.04
CA THR A 154 -29.94 -34.01 13.93
C THR A 154 -29.98 -34.64 12.54
N PHE A 155 -31.17 -34.85 11.98
CA PHE A 155 -31.34 -35.61 10.74
C PHE A 155 -31.17 -34.75 9.49
N VAL A 156 -31.77 -33.56 9.46
CA VAL A 156 -31.77 -32.70 8.27
C VAL A 156 -30.35 -32.29 7.83
N PRO A 157 -29.49 -31.69 8.69
CA PRO A 157 -28.14 -31.30 8.26
C PRO A 157 -27.28 -32.52 7.86
N ALA A 158 -27.39 -33.63 8.60
CA ALA A 158 -26.63 -34.84 8.29
C ALA A 158 -27.06 -35.47 6.95
N SER A 159 -28.36 -35.58 6.70
CA SER A 159 -28.88 -36.20 5.47
C SER A 159 -28.69 -35.34 4.23
N LEU A 160 -28.70 -34.02 4.37
CA LEU A 160 -28.38 -33.09 3.28
C LEU A 160 -26.90 -33.18 2.85
N HIS A 161 -25.98 -33.41 3.80
CA HIS A 161 -24.54 -33.49 3.50
C HIS A 161 -24.01 -34.91 3.19
N LEU A 162 -24.58 -35.95 3.82
CA LEU A 162 -24.10 -37.35 3.74
C LEU A 162 -25.06 -38.30 3.00
N GLY A 163 -26.28 -37.85 2.72
CA GLY A 163 -27.38 -38.67 2.22
C GLY A 163 -28.15 -39.40 3.32
N VAL A 164 -29.38 -39.80 3.01
CA VAL A 164 -30.34 -40.39 3.96
C VAL A 164 -29.82 -41.72 4.55
N ASN A 165 -29.33 -42.63 3.70
CA ASN A 165 -28.87 -43.95 4.15
C ASN A 165 -27.72 -43.88 5.15
N THR A 166 -26.71 -43.06 4.85
CA THR A 166 -25.54 -42.87 5.71
C THR A 166 -25.95 -42.28 7.06
N THR A 167 -26.90 -41.33 7.04
CA THR A 167 -27.40 -40.68 8.25
C THR A 167 -28.16 -41.64 9.15
N VAL A 168 -29.02 -42.49 8.58
CA VAL A 168 -29.73 -43.54 9.32
C VAL A 168 -28.73 -44.53 9.94
N ASN A 169 -27.70 -44.95 9.21
CA ASN A 169 -26.67 -45.83 9.75
C ASN A 169 -25.92 -45.18 10.94
N ILE A 170 -25.63 -43.88 10.87
CA ILE A 170 -25.00 -43.14 11.98
C ILE A 170 -25.94 -43.08 13.20
N LEU A 171 -27.24 -42.84 12.99
CA LEU A 171 -28.23 -42.75 14.08
C LEU A 171 -28.47 -44.10 14.77
N ILE A 172 -28.43 -45.20 14.02
CA ILE A 172 -28.60 -46.57 14.57
C ILE A 172 -27.28 -47.12 15.14
N GLY A 173 -26.15 -46.44 14.89
CA GLY A 173 -24.84 -46.85 15.39
C GLY A 173 -24.18 -47.98 14.59
N ALA A 174 -24.61 -48.21 13.34
CA ALA A 174 -24.00 -49.20 12.46
C ALA A 174 -22.62 -48.74 11.96
N GLU A 175 -21.63 -49.65 11.93
CA GLU A 175 -20.27 -49.34 11.46
C GLU A 175 -20.26 -48.96 9.98
N THR A 176 -19.76 -47.75 9.68
CA THR A 176 -19.52 -47.28 8.31
C THR A 176 -18.09 -47.61 7.91
N GLN A 177 -17.91 -48.40 6.84
CA GLN A 177 -16.62 -48.96 6.38
C GLN A 177 -15.50 -47.94 6.01
N LYS A 178 -15.79 -46.63 5.92
CA LYS A 178 -14.79 -45.56 5.73
C LYS A 178 -15.14 -44.35 6.59
N GLU A 179 -14.30 -44.02 7.58
CA GLU A 179 -14.44 -42.78 8.34
C GLU A 179 -14.06 -41.56 7.49
N ASN A 180 -15.02 -40.65 7.33
CA ASN A 180 -14.85 -39.37 6.64
C ASN A 180 -15.02 -38.23 7.66
N VAL A 181 -14.32 -37.11 7.45
CA VAL A 181 -14.45 -35.90 8.28
C VAL A 181 -15.90 -35.41 8.39
N LEU A 182 -16.69 -35.51 7.32
CA LEU A 182 -18.13 -35.16 7.37
C LEU A 182 -18.93 -36.11 8.27
N ILE A 183 -18.60 -37.40 8.29
CA ILE A 183 -19.26 -38.40 9.16
C ILE A 183 -18.93 -38.09 10.62
N ASN A 184 -17.67 -37.76 10.91
CA ASN A 184 -17.24 -37.39 12.26
C ASN A 184 -17.90 -36.09 12.73
N ALA A 185 -18.06 -35.09 11.85
CA ALA A 185 -18.79 -33.87 12.16
C ALA A 185 -20.27 -34.15 12.46
N ALA A 186 -20.95 -34.94 11.63
CA ALA A 186 -22.35 -35.33 11.88
C ALA A 186 -22.52 -36.09 13.20
N LYS A 187 -21.59 -37.01 13.53
CA LYS A 187 -21.58 -37.70 14.84
C LYS A 187 -21.44 -36.72 16.00
N ILE A 188 -20.59 -35.70 15.89
CA ILE A 188 -20.43 -34.66 16.93
C ILE A 188 -21.74 -33.90 17.11
N VAL A 189 -22.32 -33.39 16.02
CA VAL A 189 -23.60 -32.65 16.04
C VAL A 189 -24.72 -33.44 16.69
N ILE A 190 -24.91 -34.69 16.30
CA ILE A 190 -25.98 -35.55 16.84
C ILE A 190 -25.76 -35.79 18.34
N LYS A 191 -24.55 -36.20 18.74
CA LYS A 191 -24.24 -36.51 20.14
C LYS A 191 -24.36 -35.30 21.07
N THR A 192 -23.83 -34.15 20.68
CA THR A 192 -23.88 -32.94 21.52
C THR A 192 -25.28 -32.35 21.58
N THR A 193 -26.08 -32.45 20.52
CA THR A 193 -27.48 -32.02 20.52
C THR A 193 -28.29 -32.84 21.52
N PHE A 194 -28.22 -34.17 21.47
CA PHE A 194 -28.91 -35.04 22.43
C PHE A 194 -28.42 -34.84 23.87
N LEU A 195 -27.10 -34.72 24.07
CA LEU A 195 -26.54 -34.42 25.39
C LEU A 195 -27.08 -33.09 25.92
N GLY A 196 -27.15 -32.07 25.08
CA GLY A 196 -27.72 -30.77 25.43
C GLY A 196 -29.20 -30.88 25.82
N THR A 197 -30.00 -31.61 25.05
CA THR A 197 -31.41 -31.86 25.36
C THR A 197 -31.58 -32.57 26.71
N TRP A 198 -30.78 -33.60 26.96
CA TRP A 198 -30.81 -34.36 28.21
C TRP A 198 -30.39 -33.51 29.41
N LEU A 199 -29.32 -32.71 29.30
CA LEU A 199 -28.91 -31.75 30.33
C LEU A 199 -30.00 -30.69 30.58
N GLY A 200 -30.71 -30.26 29.53
CA GLY A 200 -31.86 -29.39 29.63
C GLY A 200 -33.02 -30.00 30.43
N ALA A 201 -33.19 -31.32 30.43
CA ALA A 201 -34.21 -31.97 31.24
C ALA A 201 -33.91 -31.94 32.75
N ILE A 202 -32.64 -31.87 33.14
CA ILE A 202 -32.19 -31.89 34.56
C ILE A 202 -32.72 -30.70 35.35
N VAL A 203 -32.95 -29.56 34.69
CA VAL A 203 -33.41 -28.34 35.37
C VAL A 203 -34.93 -28.31 35.62
N ILE A 204 -35.68 -29.26 35.05
CA ILE A 204 -37.14 -29.34 35.21
C ILE A 204 -37.51 -29.69 36.67
N PRO A 205 -36.90 -30.70 37.34
CA PRO A 205 -37.26 -31.06 38.72
C PRO A 205 -36.71 -30.11 39.80
N LEU A 206 -35.89 -29.11 39.43
CA LEU A 206 -35.27 -28.18 40.39
C LEU A 206 -36.23 -27.10 40.92
N ASP A 207 -37.43 -26.98 40.32
CA ASP A 207 -38.57 -26.17 40.78
C ASP A 207 -38.20 -24.73 41.17
N TRP A 208 -37.69 -23.94 40.20
CA TRP A 208 -37.34 -22.52 40.44
C TRP A 208 -38.49 -21.56 40.07
N ASP A 209 -39.69 -22.08 39.79
CA ASP A 209 -40.90 -21.31 39.42
C ASP A 209 -40.66 -20.30 38.27
N ARG A 210 -39.83 -20.66 37.27
CA ARG A 210 -39.53 -19.78 36.13
C ARG A 210 -40.23 -20.21 34.84
N PRO A 211 -40.65 -19.26 33.99
CA PRO A 211 -41.34 -19.58 32.73
C PRO A 211 -40.48 -20.38 31.75
N TRP A 212 -39.15 -20.32 31.85
CA TRP A 212 -38.25 -21.12 31.02
C TRP A 212 -38.11 -22.58 31.48
N GLN A 213 -38.57 -22.95 32.70
CA GLN A 213 -38.52 -24.32 33.22
C GLN A 213 -39.69 -25.20 32.77
N VAL A 214 -40.71 -24.61 32.16
CA VAL A 214 -41.92 -25.32 31.71
C VAL A 214 -41.58 -26.24 30.53
N TRP A 215 -42.12 -27.47 30.55
CA TRP A 215 -41.98 -28.40 29.42
C TRP A 215 -42.53 -27.78 28.12
N PRO A 216 -41.80 -27.82 26.98
CA PRO A 216 -40.54 -28.53 26.71
C PRO A 216 -39.33 -27.56 26.66
N ILE A 217 -39.48 -26.34 27.18
CA ILE A 217 -38.59 -25.19 26.93
C ILE A 217 -37.14 -25.49 27.34
N PRO A 218 -36.84 -26.05 28.53
CA PRO A 218 -35.47 -26.39 28.91
C PRO A 218 -34.78 -27.36 27.95
N CYS A 219 -35.50 -28.41 27.54
CA CYS A 219 -35.00 -29.43 26.63
C CYS A 219 -34.70 -28.85 25.25
N VAL A 220 -35.56 -27.94 24.76
CA VAL A 220 -35.32 -27.24 23.49
C VAL A 220 -34.13 -26.30 23.59
N ILE A 221 -34.03 -25.48 24.64
CA ILE A 221 -32.88 -24.60 24.85
C ILE A 221 -31.59 -25.42 24.93
N GLY A 222 -31.63 -26.55 25.65
CA GLY A 222 -30.54 -27.50 25.72
C GLY A 222 -30.14 -28.07 24.36
N ALA A 223 -31.11 -28.46 23.52
CA ALA A 223 -30.87 -28.95 22.16
C ALA A 223 -30.19 -27.88 21.29
N LEU A 224 -30.71 -26.65 21.31
CA LEU A 224 -30.20 -25.51 20.54
C LEU A 224 -28.77 -25.15 20.96
N LEU A 225 -28.48 -25.14 22.28
CA LEU A 225 -27.13 -24.92 22.81
C LEU A 225 -26.18 -26.07 22.47
N GLY A 226 -26.64 -27.32 22.57
CA GLY A 226 -25.87 -28.49 22.16
C GLY A 226 -25.47 -28.45 20.68
N TYR A 227 -26.36 -27.93 19.83
CA TYR A 227 -26.12 -27.72 18.41
C TYR A 227 -25.08 -26.62 18.15
N THR A 228 -25.15 -25.48 18.84
CA THR A 228 -24.15 -24.40 18.68
C THR A 228 -22.77 -24.83 19.14
N ILE A 229 -22.68 -25.47 20.31
CA ILE A 229 -21.42 -26.00 20.85
C ILE A 229 -20.79 -27.00 19.87
N ALA A 230 -21.60 -27.84 19.23
CA ALA A 230 -21.13 -28.78 18.21
C ALA A 230 -20.34 -28.08 17.09
N HIS A 231 -20.93 -27.02 16.53
CA HIS A 231 -20.33 -26.27 15.43
C HIS A 231 -19.09 -25.49 15.88
N PHE A 232 -19.07 -24.95 17.11
CA PHE A 232 -17.84 -24.38 17.68
C PHE A 232 -16.73 -25.43 17.80
N ILE A 233 -17.03 -26.63 18.32
CA ILE A 233 -16.05 -27.73 18.41
C ILE A 233 -15.52 -28.09 17.02
N ILE A 234 -16.38 -28.14 16.00
CA ILE A 234 -15.98 -28.43 14.62
C ILE A 234 -15.06 -27.33 14.06
N VAL A 235 -15.40 -26.06 14.26
CA VAL A 235 -14.57 -24.92 13.86
C VAL A 235 -13.20 -24.97 14.55
N PHE A 236 -13.17 -25.18 15.87
CA PHE A 236 -11.92 -25.29 16.62
C PHE A 236 -11.07 -26.49 16.20
N LYS A 237 -11.67 -27.64 15.86
CA LYS A 237 -10.93 -28.81 15.35
C LYS A 237 -10.39 -28.60 13.93
N THR A 238 -11.03 -27.76 13.12
CA THR A 238 -10.63 -27.50 11.72
C THR A 238 -9.71 -26.27 11.55
N LEU A 239 -9.63 -25.39 12.55
CA LEU A 239 -8.76 -24.20 12.56
C LEU A 239 -7.24 -24.52 12.48
N PRO A 240 -6.68 -25.47 13.26
CA PRO A 240 -5.24 -25.75 13.26
C PRO A 240 -4.77 -26.32 11.93
N THR A 241 -5.60 -27.15 11.29
CA THR A 241 -5.32 -27.74 9.97
C THR A 241 -5.27 -26.70 8.84
N LEU A 242 -5.97 -25.57 8.97
CA LEU A 242 -5.87 -24.44 8.05
C LEU A 242 -4.63 -23.57 8.34
N LYS A 243 -4.25 -23.43 9.61
CA LYS A 243 -3.06 -22.66 10.04
C LYS A 243 -1.75 -23.40 9.68
N GLN A 244 -1.74 -24.73 9.78
CA GLN A 244 -0.63 -25.59 9.36
C GLN A 244 -0.36 -25.49 7.84
N ARG A 245 -1.36 -25.08 7.05
CA ARG A 245 -1.26 -24.83 5.61
C ARG A 245 -0.35 -23.64 5.25
N ARG A 246 -0.16 -22.69 6.17
CA ARG A 246 0.81 -21.58 6.01
C ARG A 246 2.25 -22.00 6.31
N ASN A 247 2.45 -23.09 7.09
CA ASN A 247 3.75 -23.56 7.53
C ASN A 247 4.25 -24.83 6.79
N ILE A 248 3.42 -25.55 6.05
CA ILE A 248 3.86 -26.76 5.31
C ILE A 248 4.70 -26.42 4.05
N LEU A 249 4.73 -25.15 3.64
CA LEU A 249 5.66 -24.64 2.62
C LEU A 249 6.95 -24.04 3.22
N SER A 250 7.17 -24.16 4.55
CA SER A 250 8.31 -23.55 5.23
C SER A 250 9.35 -24.54 5.77
N THR A 251 9.31 -25.81 5.37
CA THR A 251 10.37 -26.77 5.74
C THR A 251 11.38 -26.86 4.61
N GLN A 252 12.64 -26.50 4.90
CA GLN A 252 13.85 -26.58 4.05
C GLN A 252 14.17 -27.98 3.47
N ALA A 253 13.27 -28.96 3.58
CA ALA A 253 13.46 -30.34 3.14
C ALA A 253 12.95 -30.66 1.72
N ASN A 254 12.38 -29.69 0.97
CA ASN A 254 11.69 -29.92 -0.32
C ASN A 254 12.30 -29.20 -1.54
N THR A 255 13.45 -28.51 -1.43
CA THR A 255 14.07 -27.75 -2.53
C THR A 255 14.36 -28.62 -3.76
N SER A 256 14.85 -29.84 -3.58
CA SER A 256 15.12 -30.79 -4.68
C SER A 256 13.86 -31.22 -5.45
N ILE A 257 12.72 -31.31 -4.78
CA ILE A 257 11.44 -31.66 -5.41
C ILE A 257 10.96 -30.51 -6.30
N HIS A 258 11.12 -29.27 -5.84
CA HIS A 258 10.74 -28.08 -6.59
C HIS A 258 11.57 -27.91 -7.88
N VAL A 259 12.89 -28.13 -7.80
CA VAL A 259 13.78 -28.08 -8.97
C VAL A 259 13.47 -29.21 -9.96
N ASN A 260 13.25 -30.44 -9.48
CA ASN A 260 12.86 -31.57 -10.34
C ASN A 260 11.53 -31.34 -11.09
N ILE A 261 10.57 -30.67 -10.45
CA ILE A 261 9.30 -30.30 -11.09
C ILE A 261 9.57 -29.25 -12.19
N LEU A 262 10.42 -28.27 -11.91
CA LEU A 262 10.79 -27.24 -12.89
C LEU A 262 11.48 -27.86 -14.12
N GLU A 263 12.47 -28.73 -13.94
CA GLU A 263 13.14 -29.45 -15.04
C GLU A 263 12.13 -30.26 -15.89
N ARG A 264 11.14 -30.88 -15.22
CA ARG A 264 10.08 -31.59 -15.92
C ARG A 264 9.19 -30.62 -16.72
N ILE A 265 8.90 -29.43 -16.22
CA ILE A 265 8.14 -28.42 -16.98
C ILE A 265 8.95 -27.95 -18.20
N VAL A 266 10.25 -27.67 -18.01
CA VAL A 266 11.15 -27.23 -19.08
C VAL A 266 11.22 -28.27 -20.21
N THR A 267 11.45 -29.55 -19.86
CA THR A 267 11.51 -30.64 -20.84
C THR A 267 10.19 -30.84 -21.60
N ASN A 268 9.04 -30.70 -20.94
CA ASN A 268 7.75 -30.79 -21.62
C ASN A 268 7.49 -29.61 -22.56
N GLN A 269 7.93 -28.41 -22.19
CA GLN A 269 7.84 -27.24 -23.07
C GLN A 269 8.75 -27.39 -24.31
N GLN A 270 9.94 -27.98 -24.15
CA GLN A 270 10.82 -28.29 -25.28
C GLN A 270 10.22 -29.35 -26.23
N GLN A 271 9.47 -30.32 -25.69
CA GLN A 271 8.80 -31.35 -26.47
C GLN A 271 7.51 -30.87 -27.14
N ASN A 272 6.82 -29.89 -26.57
CA ASN A 272 5.58 -29.33 -27.09
C ASN A 272 5.57 -27.81 -26.94
N SER A 273 5.81 -27.08 -28.04
CA SER A 273 5.90 -25.62 -28.05
C SER A 273 4.63 -24.92 -27.54
N ASN A 274 3.46 -25.54 -27.71
CA ASN A 274 2.17 -24.96 -27.30
C ASN A 274 1.77 -25.31 -25.86
N PHE A 275 2.61 -26.01 -25.10
CA PHE A 275 2.26 -26.50 -23.77
C PHE A 275 1.97 -25.38 -22.75
N LEU A 276 2.72 -24.28 -22.77
CA LEU A 276 2.54 -23.13 -21.87
C LEU A 276 1.84 -21.92 -22.48
N LEU A 277 1.35 -22.00 -23.72
CA LEU A 277 0.70 -20.88 -24.43
C LEU A 277 1.60 -19.62 -24.50
N LEU A 278 2.86 -19.82 -24.87
CA LEU A 278 3.83 -18.74 -25.06
C LEU A 278 3.61 -18.05 -26.41
N ASP A 279 3.64 -16.72 -26.41
CA ASP A 279 3.52 -15.86 -27.60
C ASP A 279 2.26 -16.09 -28.49
N CYS A 280 1.10 -16.36 -27.90
CA CYS A 280 -0.14 -16.65 -28.64
C CYS A 280 -1.35 -15.81 -28.17
N ASP A 281 -2.37 -15.67 -29.02
CA ASP A 281 -3.66 -15.10 -28.62
C ASP A 281 -4.46 -16.14 -27.82
N ILE A 282 -4.91 -15.77 -26.62
CA ILE A 282 -5.56 -16.66 -25.65
C ILE A 282 -7.08 -16.65 -25.80
N SER A 283 -7.61 -15.71 -26.60
CA SER A 283 -9.05 -15.51 -26.77
C SER A 283 -9.77 -16.80 -27.16
N ASP A 284 -9.18 -17.59 -28.06
CA ASP A 284 -9.78 -18.78 -28.64
C ASP A 284 -9.38 -20.10 -27.92
N GLU A 285 -8.48 -20.04 -26.94
CA GLU A 285 -8.00 -21.23 -26.23
C GLU A 285 -9.01 -21.75 -25.18
N PRO A 286 -9.09 -23.09 -24.98
CA PRO A 286 -9.93 -23.68 -23.96
C PRO A 286 -9.39 -23.40 -22.55
N TRP A 287 -10.29 -23.29 -21.58
CA TRP A 287 -9.94 -22.99 -20.17
C TRP A 287 -8.96 -24.00 -19.56
N GLU A 288 -8.99 -25.26 -19.99
CA GLU A 288 -8.12 -26.33 -19.49
C GLU A 288 -6.64 -26.04 -19.74
N ASN A 289 -6.30 -25.55 -20.94
CA ASN A 289 -4.92 -25.17 -21.30
C ASN A 289 -4.45 -23.97 -20.49
N ILE A 290 -5.31 -22.97 -20.32
CA ILE A 290 -5.02 -21.75 -19.57
C ILE A 290 -4.86 -22.06 -18.08
N ALA A 291 -5.69 -22.93 -17.51
CA ALA A 291 -5.60 -23.31 -16.11
C ALA A 291 -4.24 -23.94 -15.78
N LEU A 292 -3.69 -24.76 -16.68
CA LEU A 292 -2.34 -25.30 -16.54
C LEU A 292 -1.28 -24.19 -16.56
N THR A 293 -1.32 -23.31 -17.55
CA THR A 293 -0.41 -22.15 -17.65
C THR A 293 -0.47 -21.29 -16.38
N LEU A 294 -1.66 -21.02 -15.85
CA LEU A 294 -1.84 -20.23 -14.62
C LEU A 294 -1.21 -20.90 -13.39
N GLU A 295 -1.34 -22.23 -13.26
CA GLU A 295 -0.70 -22.95 -12.14
C GLU A 295 0.82 -23.01 -12.29
N VAL A 296 1.34 -23.08 -13.53
CA VAL A 296 2.79 -22.98 -13.78
C VAL A 296 3.30 -21.59 -13.42
N ILE A 297 2.62 -20.51 -13.85
CA ILE A 297 3.00 -19.14 -13.48
C ILE A 297 3.04 -18.98 -11.95
N ARG A 298 1.97 -19.42 -11.25
CA ARG A 298 1.92 -19.38 -9.78
C ARG A 298 3.03 -20.18 -9.12
N PHE A 299 3.36 -21.34 -9.68
CA PHE A 299 4.47 -22.16 -9.21
C PHE A 299 5.80 -21.39 -9.35
N LEU A 300 6.09 -20.82 -10.52
CA LEU A 300 7.28 -20.00 -10.73
C LEU A 300 7.34 -18.79 -9.78
N THR A 301 6.20 -18.12 -9.54
CA THR A 301 6.12 -17.01 -8.57
C THR A 301 6.53 -17.47 -7.17
N GLU A 302 6.04 -18.61 -6.69
CA GLU A 302 6.44 -19.15 -5.38
C GLU A 302 7.90 -19.61 -5.34
N LEU A 303 8.47 -20.09 -6.46
CA LEU A 303 9.90 -20.43 -6.52
C LEU A 303 10.77 -19.19 -6.28
N ILE A 304 10.45 -18.06 -6.93
CA ILE A 304 11.17 -16.79 -6.77
C ILE A 304 11.07 -16.28 -5.32
N ILE A 305 9.89 -16.39 -4.70
CA ILE A 305 9.68 -15.93 -3.31
C ILE A 305 10.46 -16.79 -2.31
N ARG A 306 10.47 -18.12 -2.50
CA ARG A 306 10.87 -19.08 -1.46
C ARG A 306 12.30 -19.58 -1.60
N ILE A 307 12.72 -19.88 -2.83
CA ILE A 307 13.99 -20.54 -3.11
C ILE A 307 14.80 -19.86 -4.23
N PRO A 308 14.92 -18.51 -4.25
CA PRO A 308 15.63 -17.82 -5.34
C PRO A 308 17.10 -18.22 -5.46
N LYS A 309 17.71 -18.70 -4.37
CA LYS A 309 19.12 -19.09 -4.27
C LYS A 309 19.44 -20.46 -4.88
N ASP A 310 18.44 -21.35 -4.93
CA ASP A 310 18.63 -22.74 -5.38
C ASP A 310 18.33 -22.91 -6.88
N LEU A 311 18.01 -21.83 -7.58
CA LEU A 311 17.73 -21.83 -9.02
C LEU A 311 19.03 -21.68 -9.82
N SER A 312 19.27 -22.62 -10.75
CA SER A 312 20.37 -22.54 -11.71
C SER A 312 20.16 -21.40 -12.73
N CYS A 313 21.21 -21.02 -13.46
CA CYS A 313 21.09 -20.03 -14.54
C CYS A 313 20.04 -20.45 -15.59
N GLU A 314 20.04 -21.72 -16.02
CA GLU A 314 19.05 -22.22 -16.99
C GLU A 314 17.60 -22.09 -16.50
N ASN A 315 17.37 -22.26 -15.18
CA ASN A 315 16.07 -22.06 -14.57
C ASN A 315 15.64 -20.59 -14.63
N TRP A 316 16.58 -19.66 -14.41
CA TRP A 316 16.34 -18.22 -14.52
C TRP A 316 16.07 -17.80 -15.97
N ASP A 317 16.84 -18.30 -16.93
CA ASP A 317 16.63 -18.04 -18.36
C ASP A 317 15.23 -18.48 -18.79
N PHE A 318 14.81 -19.68 -18.37
CA PHE A 318 13.46 -20.18 -18.64
C PHE A 318 12.38 -19.28 -18.04
N ILE A 319 12.55 -18.81 -16.79
CA ILE A 319 11.60 -17.90 -16.14
C ILE A 319 11.51 -16.58 -16.91
N LEU A 320 12.65 -15.98 -17.28
CA LEU A 320 12.73 -14.71 -17.99
C LEU A 320 12.10 -14.80 -19.39
N ILE A 321 12.46 -15.81 -20.17
CA ILE A 321 11.92 -16.04 -21.52
C ILE A 321 10.41 -16.32 -21.45
N SER A 322 9.97 -17.12 -20.47
CA SER A 322 8.55 -17.41 -20.28
C SER A 322 7.78 -16.16 -19.87
N LEU A 323 8.32 -15.35 -18.96
CA LEU A 323 7.74 -14.08 -18.54
C LEU A 323 7.58 -13.12 -19.72
N ALA A 324 8.65 -12.93 -20.51
CA ALA A 324 8.61 -12.10 -21.70
C ALA A 324 7.54 -12.58 -22.70
N SER A 325 7.52 -13.89 -22.96
CA SER A 325 6.59 -14.49 -23.93
C SER A 325 5.13 -14.42 -23.48
N TRP A 326 4.84 -14.67 -22.19
CA TRP A 326 3.47 -14.52 -21.66
C TRP A 326 3.00 -13.07 -21.67
N GLN A 327 3.90 -12.12 -21.43
CA GLN A 327 3.58 -10.70 -21.55
C GLN A 327 3.18 -10.34 -23.00
N VAL A 328 3.84 -10.92 -24.01
CA VAL A 328 3.41 -10.77 -25.40
C VAL A 328 2.06 -11.44 -25.65
N SER A 329 1.80 -12.65 -25.12
CA SER A 329 0.49 -13.32 -25.23
C SER A 329 -0.65 -12.46 -24.68
N VAL A 330 -0.44 -11.78 -23.54
CA VAL A 330 -1.40 -10.84 -22.95
C VAL A 330 -1.70 -9.70 -23.92
N ASN A 331 -0.66 -9.09 -24.53
CA ASN A 331 -0.84 -8.00 -25.48
C ASN A 331 -1.45 -8.42 -26.83
N LYS A 332 -1.18 -9.64 -27.31
CA LYS A 332 -1.86 -10.20 -28.50
C LYS A 332 -3.37 -10.35 -28.25
N SER A 333 -3.76 -10.70 -27.03
CA SER A 333 -5.16 -10.90 -26.61
C SER A 333 -5.94 -9.60 -26.30
N ARG A 334 -5.48 -8.45 -26.82
CA ARG A 334 -6.01 -7.11 -26.48
C ARG A 334 -7.48 -6.84 -26.81
N ARG A 335 -8.06 -7.58 -27.75
CA ARG A 335 -9.46 -7.38 -28.18
C ARG A 335 -10.47 -7.91 -27.16
N THR A 336 -10.03 -8.76 -26.23
CA THR A 336 -10.87 -9.50 -25.28
C THR A 336 -10.43 -9.30 -23.84
N PHE A 337 -9.88 -8.12 -23.48
CA PHE A 337 -9.45 -7.82 -22.10
C PHE A 337 -10.54 -7.95 -21.02
N ASN A 338 -11.82 -7.93 -21.40
CA ASN A 338 -12.94 -8.19 -20.48
C ASN A 338 -13.24 -9.68 -20.28
N ASP A 339 -12.60 -10.57 -21.02
CA ASP A 339 -12.71 -12.01 -20.82
C ASP A 339 -11.99 -12.39 -19.51
N LEU A 340 -12.63 -13.29 -18.75
CA LEU A 340 -12.09 -13.85 -17.52
C LEU A 340 -10.76 -14.56 -17.78
N LYS A 341 -10.62 -15.21 -18.95
CA LYS A 341 -9.39 -15.90 -19.37
C LYS A 341 -8.19 -14.95 -19.43
N VAL A 342 -8.33 -13.87 -20.21
CA VAL A 342 -7.27 -12.88 -20.39
C VAL A 342 -7.00 -12.15 -19.09
N THR A 343 -8.05 -11.75 -18.35
CA THR A 343 -7.91 -11.12 -17.03
C THR A 343 -7.12 -12.00 -16.05
N ALA A 344 -7.41 -13.30 -15.98
CA ALA A 344 -6.71 -14.23 -15.09
C ALA A 344 -5.23 -14.37 -15.46
N LEU A 345 -4.91 -14.41 -16.75
CA LEU A 345 -3.52 -14.44 -17.19
C LEU A 345 -2.81 -13.13 -16.90
N THR A 346 -3.40 -11.98 -17.23
CA THR A 346 -2.83 -10.65 -16.93
C THR A 346 -2.48 -10.52 -15.46
N VAL A 347 -3.37 -10.97 -14.57
CA VAL A 347 -3.11 -10.98 -13.12
C VAL A 347 -1.94 -11.88 -12.75
N ALA A 348 -1.90 -13.13 -13.25
CA ALA A 348 -0.84 -14.07 -12.93
C ALA A 348 0.53 -13.62 -13.44
N VAL A 349 0.60 -13.12 -14.68
CA VAL A 349 1.84 -12.58 -15.28
C VAL A 349 2.32 -11.34 -14.52
N SER A 350 1.40 -10.43 -14.16
CA SER A 350 1.73 -9.24 -13.35
C SER A 350 2.27 -9.61 -11.96
N GLN A 351 1.74 -10.67 -11.34
CA GLN A 351 2.25 -11.18 -10.06
C GLN A 351 3.67 -11.74 -10.20
N LEU A 352 3.91 -12.56 -11.23
CA LEU A 352 5.25 -13.11 -11.50
C LEU A 352 6.27 -12.00 -11.74
N PHE A 353 5.91 -11.02 -12.59
CA PHE A 353 6.75 -9.84 -12.83
C PHE A 353 7.04 -9.07 -11.55
N TYR A 354 6.01 -8.78 -10.74
CA TYR A 354 6.17 -8.00 -9.51
C TYR A 354 7.16 -8.64 -8.54
N GLU A 355 7.04 -9.94 -8.29
CA GLU A 355 7.94 -10.65 -7.37
C GLU A 355 9.37 -10.73 -7.93
N PHE A 356 9.51 -10.96 -9.24
CA PHE A 356 10.81 -10.93 -9.91
C PHE A 356 11.48 -9.55 -9.81
N GLN A 357 10.77 -8.50 -10.21
CA GLN A 357 11.30 -7.13 -10.23
C GLN A 357 11.60 -6.61 -8.81
N SER A 358 10.81 -7.00 -7.82
CA SER A 358 11.05 -6.71 -6.39
C SER A 358 12.33 -7.39 -5.89
N LEU A 359 12.61 -8.62 -6.33
CA LEU A 359 13.87 -9.31 -6.02
C LEU A 359 15.07 -8.61 -6.68
N MET A 360 14.94 -8.21 -7.95
CA MET A 360 16.00 -7.49 -8.66
C MET A 360 16.33 -6.13 -8.03
N HIS A 361 15.32 -5.35 -7.65
CA HIS A 361 15.53 -4.09 -6.90
C HIS A 361 16.25 -4.31 -5.56
N LYS A 362 15.89 -5.37 -4.83
CA LYS A 362 16.59 -5.72 -3.58
C LYS A 362 18.05 -6.08 -3.84
N HIS A 363 18.32 -6.84 -4.89
CA HIS A 363 19.67 -7.22 -5.29
C HIS A 363 20.51 -6.02 -5.76
N GLU A 364 19.88 -5.02 -6.39
CA GLU A 364 20.56 -3.77 -6.79
C GLU A 364 20.95 -2.90 -5.59
N ILE A 365 20.09 -2.78 -4.56
CA ILE A 365 20.38 -1.98 -3.36
C ILE A 365 21.38 -2.71 -2.45
N VAL A 366 21.20 -4.02 -2.26
CA VAL A 366 22.07 -4.87 -1.45
C VAL A 366 22.43 -6.11 -2.27
N PRO A 367 23.67 -6.19 -2.80
CA PRO A 367 24.10 -7.35 -3.58
C PRO A 367 23.92 -8.64 -2.77
N LEU A 368 23.05 -9.52 -3.27
CA LEU A 368 22.81 -10.84 -2.67
C LEU A 368 23.82 -11.82 -3.26
N ASN A 369 24.88 -12.13 -2.52
CA ASN A 369 25.99 -13.00 -2.95
C ASN A 369 25.57 -14.42 -3.40
N GLU A 370 24.34 -14.84 -3.11
CA GLU A 370 23.81 -16.18 -3.42
C GLU A 370 22.96 -16.20 -4.71
N LEU A 371 22.72 -15.05 -5.35
CA LEU A 371 22.11 -14.99 -6.69
C LEU A 371 23.20 -14.96 -7.77
N PRO A 372 22.93 -15.49 -8.97
CA PRO A 372 23.86 -15.36 -10.09
C PRO A 372 24.15 -13.89 -10.38
N PRO A 373 25.41 -13.41 -10.35
CA PRO A 373 25.71 -11.99 -10.49
C PRO A 373 25.33 -11.45 -11.87
N ALA A 374 25.33 -12.29 -12.91
CA ALA A 374 24.97 -11.91 -14.26
C ALA A 374 23.46 -11.64 -14.46
N ILE A 375 22.59 -12.10 -13.55
CA ILE A 375 21.13 -12.05 -13.77
C ILE A 375 20.60 -10.61 -13.80
N LEU A 376 21.15 -9.73 -12.97
CA LEU A 376 20.72 -8.34 -12.91
C LEU A 376 21.17 -7.58 -14.17
N ASP A 377 22.40 -7.84 -14.61
CA ASP A 377 22.96 -7.23 -15.81
C ASP A 377 22.22 -7.72 -17.07
N GLU A 378 21.94 -9.01 -17.16
CA GLU A 378 21.16 -9.60 -18.25
C GLU A 378 19.71 -9.10 -18.25
N TRP A 379 19.07 -9.03 -17.08
CA TRP A 379 17.73 -8.46 -16.94
C TRP A 379 17.66 -7.04 -17.51
N LYS A 380 18.57 -6.16 -17.07
CA LYS A 380 18.63 -4.76 -17.53
C LYS A 380 18.97 -4.64 -19.02
N ALA A 381 19.94 -5.41 -19.49
CA ALA A 381 20.44 -5.29 -20.87
C ALA A 381 19.52 -5.92 -21.92
N VAL A 382 18.81 -7.01 -21.59
CA VAL A 382 18.11 -7.84 -22.60
C VAL A 382 16.58 -7.75 -22.45
N PHE A 383 16.04 -7.79 -21.24
CA PHE A 383 14.61 -8.05 -21.03
C PHE A 383 13.81 -6.85 -20.50
N ALA A 384 14.42 -6.01 -19.65
CA ALA A 384 13.73 -4.98 -18.88
C ALA A 384 12.98 -3.99 -19.77
N ASN A 385 13.63 -3.41 -20.78
CA ASN A 385 13.02 -2.39 -21.63
C ASN A 385 11.77 -2.91 -22.37
N ASP A 386 11.87 -4.07 -23.02
CA ASP A 386 10.76 -4.64 -23.79
C ASP A 386 9.58 -5.03 -22.90
N ILE A 387 9.85 -5.69 -21.77
CA ILE A 387 8.80 -6.09 -20.82
C ILE A 387 8.14 -4.86 -20.20
N HIS A 388 8.91 -3.86 -19.79
CA HIS A 388 8.37 -2.62 -19.22
C HIS A 388 7.48 -1.87 -20.21
N ARG A 389 7.90 -1.73 -21.48
CA ARG A 389 7.07 -1.11 -22.54
C ARG A 389 5.79 -1.91 -22.78
N SER A 390 5.92 -3.23 -22.81
CA SER A 390 4.80 -4.15 -22.99
C SER A 390 3.78 -4.05 -21.85
N ILE A 391 4.23 -4.00 -20.59
CA ILE A 391 3.39 -3.80 -19.39
C ILE A 391 2.71 -2.42 -19.43
N LEU A 392 3.45 -1.36 -19.74
CA LEU A 392 2.89 -0.01 -19.84
C LEU A 392 1.79 0.05 -20.89
N GLN A 393 2.01 -0.58 -22.06
CA GLN A 393 0.99 -0.67 -23.11
C GLN A 393 -0.22 -1.48 -22.66
N THR A 394 -0.02 -2.63 -22.01
CA THR A 394 -1.12 -3.44 -21.44
C THR A 394 -1.96 -2.59 -20.49
N TRP A 395 -1.34 -1.88 -19.56
CA TRP A 395 -2.05 -1.03 -18.61
C TRP A 395 -2.80 0.11 -19.29
N LYS A 396 -2.17 0.85 -20.23
CA LYS A 396 -2.84 1.95 -20.96
C LYS A 396 -4.15 1.47 -21.60
N LEU A 397 -4.09 0.33 -22.30
CA LEU A 397 -5.27 -0.24 -22.96
C LEU A 397 -6.33 -0.72 -21.96
N HIS A 398 -5.93 -1.35 -20.85
CA HIS A 398 -6.86 -1.73 -19.79
C HIS A 398 -7.51 -0.51 -19.14
N ALA A 399 -6.75 0.57 -18.90
CA ALA A 399 -7.25 1.79 -18.30
C ALA A 399 -8.23 2.54 -19.22
N GLU A 400 -7.91 2.67 -20.51
CA GLU A 400 -8.78 3.27 -21.53
C GLU A 400 -10.09 2.48 -21.70
N SER A 401 -10.01 1.14 -21.82
CA SER A 401 -11.22 0.32 -21.94
C SER A 401 -12.11 0.39 -20.69
N CYS A 402 -11.54 0.70 -19.51
CA CYS A 402 -12.33 0.89 -18.30
C CYS A 402 -13.07 2.23 -18.28
N ILE A 403 -12.48 3.29 -18.84
CA ILE A 403 -13.14 4.59 -18.98
C ILE A 403 -14.31 4.51 -19.97
N GLU A 404 -14.11 3.83 -21.10
CA GLU A 404 -15.14 3.74 -22.15
C GLU A 404 -16.34 2.88 -21.75
N LYS A 405 -16.12 1.82 -20.97
CA LYS A 405 -17.15 0.85 -20.58
C LYS A 405 -17.53 1.03 -19.10
N MET A 406 -18.07 2.21 -18.77
CA MET A 406 -18.60 2.50 -17.44
C MET A 406 -19.52 1.36 -16.96
N GLY A 407 -19.17 0.68 -15.86
CA GLY A 407 -20.10 -0.18 -15.11
C GLY A 407 -19.71 -1.65 -14.90
N ILE A 408 -18.55 -2.14 -15.37
CA ILE A 408 -18.14 -3.54 -15.13
C ILE A 408 -17.07 -3.59 -14.03
N LEU A 409 -17.38 -4.18 -12.87
CA LEU A 409 -16.45 -4.42 -11.74
C LEU A 409 -15.27 -5.37 -12.05
N LYS A 410 -15.30 -6.09 -13.19
CA LYS A 410 -14.37 -7.18 -13.52
C LYS A 410 -12.90 -6.77 -13.78
N PRO A 411 -12.55 -5.62 -14.39
CA PRO A 411 -11.17 -5.28 -14.69
C PRO A 411 -10.41 -4.62 -13.52
N ILE A 412 -11.07 -4.30 -12.39
CA ILE A 412 -10.41 -3.63 -11.24
C ILE A 412 -9.27 -4.49 -10.68
N ILE A 413 -9.45 -5.81 -10.59
CA ILE A 413 -8.41 -6.72 -10.06
C ILE A 413 -7.18 -6.69 -10.98
N ALA A 414 -7.36 -6.79 -12.30
CA ALA A 414 -6.23 -6.71 -13.23
C ALA A 414 -5.53 -5.35 -13.16
N LEU A 415 -6.29 -4.25 -13.04
CA LEU A 415 -5.74 -2.90 -12.88
C LEU A 415 -4.94 -2.73 -11.59
N ASP A 416 -5.36 -3.34 -10.47
CA ASP A 416 -4.59 -3.31 -9.23
C ASP A 416 -3.23 -3.99 -9.39
N TYR A 417 -3.19 -5.17 -10.02
CA TYR A 417 -1.92 -5.89 -10.24
C TYR A 417 -1.05 -5.18 -11.27
N LEU A 418 -1.61 -4.71 -12.39
CA LEU A 418 -0.88 -3.91 -13.37
C LEU A 418 -0.33 -2.61 -12.74
N GLY A 419 -1.12 -1.93 -11.90
CA GLY A 419 -0.66 -0.76 -11.17
C GLY A 419 0.52 -1.04 -10.26
N ARG A 420 0.53 -2.19 -9.56
CA ARG A 420 1.70 -2.65 -8.77
C ARG A 420 2.94 -2.84 -9.64
N THR A 421 2.79 -3.37 -10.85
CA THR A 421 3.91 -3.51 -11.79
C THR A 421 4.44 -2.15 -12.25
N ILE A 422 3.56 -1.18 -12.50
CA ILE A 422 3.94 0.19 -12.89
C ILE A 422 4.78 0.86 -11.81
N ASN A 423 4.44 0.67 -10.53
CA ASN A 423 5.21 1.24 -9.44
C ASN A 423 6.68 0.76 -9.40
N LEU A 424 7.01 -0.39 -10.01
CA LEU A 424 8.35 -0.98 -9.99
C LEU A 424 9.14 -0.87 -11.31
N LEU A 425 8.67 -0.10 -12.29
CA LEU A 425 9.37 0.05 -13.58
C LEU A 425 10.68 0.84 -13.44
N TYR A 426 11.68 0.52 -14.26
CA TYR A 426 12.91 1.32 -14.38
C TYR A 426 12.66 2.55 -15.28
N ALA A 427 12.53 3.72 -14.65
CA ALA A 427 12.24 4.99 -15.30
C ALA A 427 13.25 5.41 -16.38
N LYS A 428 14.55 5.30 -16.08
CA LYS A 428 15.63 5.87 -16.91
C LYS A 428 15.82 5.18 -18.25
N GLU A 429 15.47 3.91 -18.37
CA GLU A 429 15.62 3.12 -19.60
C GLU A 429 14.39 3.22 -20.50
N LEU A 430 13.20 3.39 -19.91
CA LEU A 430 11.94 3.38 -20.64
C LEU A 430 11.70 4.69 -21.41
N PHE A 431 12.12 5.82 -20.83
CA PHE A 431 11.88 7.16 -21.39
C PHE A 431 13.14 7.84 -21.94
N LYS A 432 14.27 7.14 -21.98
CA LYS A 432 15.48 7.64 -22.62
C LYS A 432 15.25 7.75 -24.13
N ASN A 433 15.50 8.94 -24.68
CA ASN A 433 15.44 9.20 -26.12
C ASN A 433 16.64 8.54 -26.84
N GLU A 434 16.61 7.22 -27.02
CA GLU A 434 17.51 6.57 -27.97
C GLU A 434 16.92 6.71 -29.39
N ASN A 435 17.42 7.76 -30.06
CA ASN A 435 17.29 8.12 -31.48
C ASN A 435 16.22 9.16 -31.85
N VAL A 436 16.74 10.23 -32.45
CA VAL A 436 16.06 11.38 -33.04
C VAL A 436 15.06 10.92 -34.11
N SER A 437 13.78 11.20 -33.88
CA SER A 437 12.75 11.70 -34.83
C SER A 437 11.34 11.08 -34.73
N THR A 438 11.09 10.02 -33.95
CA THR A 438 9.74 9.43 -33.83
C THR A 438 9.19 9.21 -32.41
N ASP A 439 10.04 9.18 -31.38
CA ASP A 439 9.63 8.73 -30.03
C ASP A 439 9.26 9.85 -29.04
N SER A 440 9.57 11.13 -29.33
CA SER A 440 9.16 12.26 -28.49
C SER A 440 7.63 12.39 -28.35
N ASN A 441 6.90 11.98 -29.39
CA ASN A 441 5.43 11.96 -29.36
C ASN A 441 4.87 10.97 -28.33
N ASN A 442 5.58 9.89 -27.99
CA ASN A 442 5.08 8.86 -27.08
C ASN A 442 5.12 9.31 -25.61
N LEU A 443 6.13 10.10 -25.21
CA LEU A 443 6.22 10.65 -23.86
C LEU A 443 5.09 11.64 -23.59
N ASP A 444 4.89 12.60 -24.50
CA ASP A 444 3.83 13.60 -24.38
C ASP A 444 2.43 12.98 -24.39
N GLU A 445 2.19 11.98 -25.24
CA GLU A 445 0.95 11.20 -25.24
C GLU A 445 0.74 10.46 -23.92
N THR A 446 1.81 9.87 -23.35
CA THR A 446 1.77 9.19 -22.06
C THR A 446 1.41 10.15 -20.93
N ILE A 447 2.02 11.34 -20.91
CA ILE A 447 1.74 12.38 -19.91
C ILE A 447 0.28 12.83 -20.04
N LYS A 448 -0.17 13.20 -21.24
CA LYS A 448 -1.56 13.63 -21.49
C LYS A 448 -2.57 12.57 -21.06
N LEU A 449 -2.31 11.30 -21.38
CA LEU A 449 -3.16 10.19 -20.96
C LEU A 449 -3.17 10.06 -19.43
N CYS A 450 -2.02 10.06 -18.76
CA CYS A 450 -1.96 9.94 -17.30
C CYS A 450 -2.66 11.11 -16.59
N LEU A 451 -2.51 12.34 -17.09
CA LEU A 451 -3.21 13.52 -16.56
C LEU A 451 -4.74 13.38 -16.67
N LYS A 452 -5.24 12.81 -17.76
CA LYS A 452 -6.66 12.47 -17.92
C LYS A 452 -7.08 11.36 -16.95
N LEU A 453 -6.24 10.32 -16.78
CA LEU A 453 -6.51 9.16 -15.92
C LEU A 453 -6.52 9.51 -14.43
N LEU A 454 -5.82 10.56 -13.99
CA LEU A 454 -5.90 11.08 -12.62
C LEU A 454 -7.31 11.55 -12.21
N GLN A 455 -8.20 11.80 -13.17
CA GLN A 455 -9.59 12.17 -12.90
C GLN A 455 -10.56 10.98 -12.97
N SER A 456 -10.04 9.75 -13.13
CA SER A 456 -10.86 8.54 -13.22
C SER A 456 -11.52 8.20 -11.88
N PRO A 457 -12.79 7.74 -11.86
CA PRO A 457 -13.48 7.32 -10.62
C PRO A 457 -12.90 6.05 -9.98
N ALA A 458 -11.99 5.35 -10.67
CA ALA A 458 -11.32 4.17 -10.15
C ALA A 458 -9.97 4.56 -9.51
N PRO A 459 -9.79 4.44 -8.18
CA PRO A 459 -8.55 4.86 -7.53
C PRO A 459 -7.32 4.07 -7.97
N SER A 460 -7.48 2.81 -8.38
CA SER A 460 -6.40 1.98 -8.96
C SER A 460 -5.83 2.60 -10.24
N ILE A 461 -6.69 3.22 -11.06
CA ILE A 461 -6.27 3.93 -12.27
C ILE A 461 -5.54 5.23 -11.90
N GLN A 462 -6.08 5.99 -10.94
CA GLN A 462 -5.45 7.24 -10.46
C GLN A 462 -4.06 6.97 -9.87
N LEU A 463 -3.90 5.93 -9.04
CA LEU A 463 -2.62 5.53 -8.48
C LEU A 463 -1.63 5.09 -9.55
N ALA A 464 -2.05 4.24 -10.49
CA ALA A 464 -1.17 3.79 -11.57
C ALA A 464 -0.71 4.96 -12.45
N ALA A 465 -1.60 5.91 -12.74
CA ALA A 465 -1.26 7.14 -13.46
C ALA A 465 -0.28 8.02 -12.66
N TYR A 466 -0.48 8.16 -11.35
CA TYR A 466 0.45 8.85 -10.46
C TYR A 466 1.85 8.22 -10.47
N HIS A 467 1.95 6.90 -10.32
CA HIS A 467 3.23 6.19 -10.36
C HIS A 467 3.89 6.27 -11.73
N CYS A 468 3.12 6.19 -12.82
CA CYS A 468 3.64 6.38 -14.18
C CYS A 468 4.23 7.79 -14.35
N LEU A 469 3.53 8.83 -13.92
CA LEU A 469 4.02 10.21 -13.97
C LEU A 469 5.26 10.42 -13.09
N LYS A 470 5.30 9.78 -11.91
CA LYS A 470 6.45 9.84 -11.00
C LYS A 470 7.74 9.35 -11.67
N HIS A 471 7.67 8.28 -12.46
CA HIS A 471 8.81 7.76 -13.22
C HIS A 471 9.29 8.72 -14.32
N VAL A 472 8.39 9.55 -14.86
CA VAL A 472 8.72 10.50 -15.92
C VAL A 472 9.43 11.76 -15.38
N ILE A 473 9.31 12.06 -14.08
CA ILE A 473 9.83 13.29 -13.47
C ILE A 473 11.33 13.50 -13.71
N SER A 474 12.17 12.48 -13.54
CA SER A 474 13.62 12.64 -13.67
C SER A 474 14.03 13.06 -15.08
N GLU A 475 13.36 12.51 -16.09
CA GLU A 475 13.59 12.83 -17.50
C GLU A 475 13.13 14.26 -17.83
N LEU A 476 11.94 14.66 -17.37
CA LEU A 476 11.42 16.02 -17.58
C LEU A 476 12.32 17.09 -16.94
N VAL A 477 12.82 16.83 -15.73
CA VAL A 477 13.71 17.76 -15.04
C VAL A 477 15.07 17.85 -15.75
N GLU A 478 15.58 16.76 -16.31
CA GLU A 478 16.81 16.74 -17.10
C GLU A 478 16.64 17.51 -18.44
N GLN A 479 15.49 17.35 -19.11
CA GLN A 479 15.12 18.12 -20.31
C GLN A 479 14.98 19.63 -20.02
N ASP A 480 14.40 19.99 -18.89
CA ASP A 480 14.26 21.39 -18.48
C ASP A 480 15.60 22.01 -18.12
N LYS A 481 16.48 21.24 -17.46
CA LYS A 481 17.85 21.69 -17.13
C LYS A 481 18.68 21.97 -18.39
N THR A 482 18.67 21.05 -19.35
CA THR A 482 19.38 21.24 -20.63
C THR A 482 18.80 22.41 -21.44
N SER A 483 17.48 22.59 -21.42
CA SER A 483 16.82 23.73 -22.05
C SER A 483 17.22 25.07 -21.43
N MET A 484 17.43 25.13 -20.11
CA MET A 484 17.91 26.33 -19.42
C MET A 484 19.36 26.70 -19.74
N GLU A 485 20.20 25.72 -20.06
CA GLU A 485 21.61 25.94 -20.43
C GLU A 485 21.75 26.47 -21.87
N THR A 486 20.66 26.51 -22.65
CA THR A 486 20.65 26.99 -24.04
C THR A 486 20.54 28.52 -24.11
N GLU A 487 21.29 29.16 -25.01
CA GLU A 487 21.36 30.63 -25.15
C GLU A 487 20.01 31.32 -25.43
N CYS A 488 19.04 30.61 -26.04
CA CYS A 488 17.70 31.08 -26.36
C CYS A 488 16.61 30.54 -25.41
N PHE A 489 16.90 30.40 -24.11
CA PHE A 489 15.94 29.89 -23.14
C PHE A 489 14.68 30.78 -23.04
N HIS A 490 13.51 30.16 -23.10
CA HIS A 490 12.22 30.81 -22.82
C HIS A 490 11.44 29.99 -21.77
N PRO A 491 10.90 30.61 -20.70
CA PRO A 491 10.14 29.91 -19.64
C PRO A 491 8.85 29.20 -20.08
N LEU A 492 8.48 29.29 -21.37
CA LEU A 492 7.31 28.60 -21.93
C LEU A 492 7.63 27.17 -22.35
N VAL A 493 8.91 26.83 -22.49
CA VAL A 493 9.39 25.50 -22.91
C VAL A 493 9.42 24.50 -21.74
N LEU A 494 9.31 24.99 -20.50
CA LEU A 494 9.44 24.15 -19.31
C LEU A 494 8.32 23.12 -19.18
N SER A 495 8.71 21.87 -18.95
CA SER A 495 7.85 20.70 -18.82
C SER A 495 6.80 20.81 -17.72
N ILE A 496 7.05 21.62 -16.68
CA ILE A 496 6.08 21.88 -15.60
C ILE A 496 4.76 22.47 -16.13
N ARG A 497 4.78 23.16 -17.28
CA ARG A 497 3.57 23.73 -17.91
C ARG A 497 2.64 22.68 -18.48
N ASN A 498 3.14 21.47 -18.77
CA ASN A 498 2.30 20.35 -19.22
C ASN A 498 1.24 19.98 -18.17
N PHE A 499 1.45 20.33 -16.91
CA PHE A 499 0.55 20.07 -15.79
C PHE A 499 -0.42 21.23 -15.51
N GLU A 500 -0.20 22.42 -16.07
CA GLU A 500 -0.91 23.67 -15.74
C GLU A 500 -2.41 23.58 -16.07
N GLU A 501 -2.75 23.12 -17.28
CA GLU A 501 -4.15 22.97 -17.71
C GLU A 501 -4.91 21.96 -16.84
N ALA A 502 -4.30 20.81 -16.59
CA ALA A 502 -4.89 19.76 -15.74
C ALA A 502 -5.09 20.25 -14.30
N LEU A 503 -4.12 21.00 -13.75
CA LEU A 503 -4.20 21.62 -12.43
C LEU A 503 -5.34 22.63 -12.36
N LEU A 504 -5.45 23.55 -13.32
CA LEU A 504 -6.50 24.57 -13.34
C LEU A 504 -7.90 23.94 -13.40
N ASN A 505 -8.08 22.94 -14.26
CA ASN A 505 -9.35 22.24 -14.43
C ASN A 505 -9.79 21.53 -13.14
N ILE A 506 -8.92 20.71 -12.55
CA ILE A 506 -9.27 19.97 -11.34
C ILE A 506 -9.36 20.89 -10.11
N GLN A 507 -8.54 21.95 -10.06
CA GLN A 507 -8.58 22.98 -9.02
C GLN A 507 -9.91 23.72 -9.03
N TYR A 508 -10.45 24.05 -10.21
CA TYR A 508 -11.77 24.69 -10.30
C TYR A 508 -12.84 23.83 -9.62
N ILE A 509 -12.87 22.53 -9.92
CA ILE A 509 -13.81 21.57 -9.31
C ILE A 509 -13.63 21.54 -7.79
N VAL A 510 -12.39 21.35 -7.31
CA VAL A 510 -12.09 21.29 -5.86
C VAL A 510 -12.41 22.60 -5.14
N ASN A 511 -12.08 23.75 -5.74
CA ASN A 511 -12.40 25.06 -5.18
C ASN A 511 -13.91 25.25 -5.03
N THR A 512 -14.70 24.89 -6.05
CA THR A 512 -16.16 24.95 -6.00
C THR A 512 -16.72 24.04 -4.91
N MET A 513 -16.18 22.83 -4.75
CA MET A 513 -16.59 21.92 -3.68
C MET A 513 -16.27 22.45 -2.28
N LEU A 514 -15.17 23.19 -2.14
CA LEU A 514 -14.66 23.65 -0.85
C LEU A 514 -15.02 25.11 -0.52
N ILE A 515 -15.83 25.79 -1.36
CA ILE A 515 -16.05 27.24 -1.26
C ILE A 515 -16.73 27.67 0.05
N ASP A 516 -17.61 26.83 0.59
CA ASP A 516 -18.37 27.10 1.81
C ASP A 516 -17.55 26.88 3.10
N PHE A 517 -16.36 26.26 2.99
CA PHE A 517 -15.49 25.99 4.12
C PHE A 517 -14.49 27.14 4.36
N LYS A 518 -14.51 27.68 5.58
CA LYS A 518 -13.57 28.71 6.03
C LYS A 518 -12.19 28.12 6.32
N LEU A 519 -11.14 28.91 6.10
CA LEU A 519 -9.76 28.53 6.38
C LEU A 519 -9.51 28.42 7.89
N CYS A 520 -8.86 27.32 8.30
CA CYS A 520 -8.48 27.09 9.71
C CYS A 520 -9.67 27.27 10.68
N ASP A 521 -10.84 26.79 10.29
CA ASP A 521 -12.01 26.77 11.16
C ASP A 521 -12.02 25.55 12.09
N THR A 522 -12.84 25.60 13.13
CA THR A 522 -13.03 24.46 14.05
C THR A 522 -13.75 23.27 13.39
N ILE A 523 -14.30 23.49 12.20
CA ILE A 523 -14.96 22.51 11.33
C ILE A 523 -14.14 22.45 10.04
N SER A 524 -13.73 21.24 9.63
CA SER A 524 -13.07 21.02 8.34
C SER A 524 -13.92 20.12 7.44
N CYS A 525 -13.58 20.09 6.15
CA CYS A 525 -14.29 19.27 5.17
C CYS A 525 -13.74 17.83 5.21
N THR A 526 -14.54 16.89 5.74
CA THR A 526 -14.24 15.46 5.67
C THR A 526 -14.85 14.85 4.42
N ILE A 527 -14.01 14.33 3.52
CA ILE A 527 -14.46 13.76 2.25
C ILE A 527 -14.57 12.24 2.35
N GLN A 528 -15.78 11.74 2.10
CA GLN A 528 -16.10 10.32 2.19
C GLN A 528 -15.55 9.52 0.98
N PRO A 529 -14.91 8.36 1.19
CA PRO A 529 -14.43 7.49 0.10
C PRO A 529 -15.53 7.09 -0.88
N TYR A 530 -15.14 6.79 -2.12
CA TYR A 530 -16.04 6.34 -3.21
C TYR A 530 -17.11 7.36 -3.62
N THR A 531 -16.87 8.65 -3.37
CA THR A 531 -17.68 9.76 -3.88
C THR A 531 -16.97 10.49 -5.02
N ASP A 532 -17.72 11.25 -5.82
CA ASP A 532 -17.13 12.10 -6.87
C ASP A 532 -16.17 13.13 -6.23
N SER A 533 -16.55 13.69 -5.09
CA SER A 533 -15.69 14.60 -4.32
C SER A 533 -14.36 13.95 -3.94
N TYR A 534 -14.39 12.69 -3.49
CA TYR A 534 -13.15 11.94 -3.19
C TYR A 534 -12.30 11.74 -4.43
N THR A 535 -12.92 11.41 -5.56
CA THR A 535 -12.23 11.18 -6.84
C THR A 535 -11.46 12.43 -7.27
N TYR A 536 -12.13 13.58 -7.34
CA TYR A 536 -11.49 14.83 -7.77
C TYR A 536 -10.48 15.35 -6.76
N THR A 537 -10.75 15.23 -5.45
CA THR A 537 -9.78 15.64 -4.43
C THR A 537 -8.55 14.75 -4.43
N LEU A 538 -8.69 13.43 -4.54
CA LEU A 538 -7.54 12.52 -4.65
C LEU A 538 -6.72 12.84 -5.90
N GLY A 539 -7.36 13.00 -7.06
CA GLY A 539 -6.68 13.39 -8.30
C GLY A 539 -5.92 14.72 -8.15
N TYR A 540 -6.50 15.72 -7.49
CA TYR A 540 -5.87 17.02 -7.25
C TYR A 540 -4.64 16.90 -6.34
N LEU A 541 -4.75 16.16 -5.24
CA LEU A 541 -3.64 15.95 -4.31
C LEU A 541 -2.51 15.15 -4.95
N LEU A 542 -2.81 14.10 -5.73
CA LEU A 542 -1.80 13.32 -6.47
C LEU A 542 -1.11 14.16 -7.56
N LEU A 543 -1.85 15.03 -8.25
CA LEU A 543 -1.29 15.93 -9.24
C LEU A 543 -0.31 16.94 -8.60
N TRP A 544 -0.67 17.52 -7.46
CA TRP A 544 0.24 18.38 -6.70
C TRP A 544 1.43 17.63 -6.12
N ALA A 545 1.27 16.36 -5.73
CA ALA A 545 2.37 15.52 -5.30
C ALA A 545 3.43 15.38 -6.40
N ILE A 546 3.02 15.20 -7.66
CA ILE A 546 3.92 15.13 -8.82
C ILE A 546 4.65 16.47 -9.03
N VAL A 547 3.92 17.59 -9.00
CA VAL A 547 4.49 18.93 -9.20
C VAL A 547 5.52 19.28 -8.11
N LEU A 548 5.23 18.93 -6.85
CA LEU A 548 6.18 19.12 -5.75
C LEU A 548 7.39 18.20 -5.86
N ASP A 549 7.21 16.98 -6.35
CA ASP A 549 8.32 16.03 -6.59
C ASP A 549 9.20 16.48 -7.78
N MET A 550 8.63 17.12 -8.81
CA MET A 550 9.41 17.84 -9.82
C MET A 550 10.27 18.94 -9.17
N CYS A 551 9.69 19.76 -8.28
CA CYS A 551 10.42 20.80 -7.56
C CYS A 551 11.49 20.24 -6.61
N ALA A 552 11.29 19.03 -6.07
CA ALA A 552 12.26 18.35 -5.22
C ALA A 552 13.52 17.96 -6.00
N ASN A 553 13.35 17.50 -7.24
CA ASN A 553 14.44 17.08 -8.14
C ASN A 553 15.17 18.26 -8.82
N THR A 554 14.68 19.49 -8.69
CA THR A 554 15.33 20.69 -9.25
C THR A 554 16.19 21.40 -8.21
N HIS A 555 17.23 22.12 -8.63
CA HIS A 555 18.10 22.92 -7.74
C HIS A 555 18.29 24.34 -8.29
N GLY A 556 18.50 25.33 -7.39
CA GLY A 556 18.86 26.70 -7.75
C GLY A 556 17.83 27.42 -8.63
N ASP A 557 18.28 27.94 -9.77
CA ASP A 557 17.51 28.82 -10.66
C ASP A 557 16.31 28.11 -11.31
N LEU A 558 16.41 26.82 -11.65
CA LEU A 558 15.30 26.07 -12.23
C LEU A 558 14.12 25.97 -11.26
N ARG A 559 14.40 25.75 -9.97
CA ARG A 559 13.37 25.74 -8.92
C ARG A 559 12.71 27.11 -8.77
N TYR A 560 13.47 28.19 -8.95
CA TYR A 560 12.90 29.54 -8.97
C TYR A 560 11.95 29.75 -10.15
N GLN A 561 12.31 29.31 -11.36
CA GLN A 561 11.43 29.40 -12.54
C GLN A 561 10.12 28.61 -12.32
N TYR A 562 10.21 27.40 -11.78
CA TYR A 562 9.03 26.61 -11.41
C TYR A 562 8.16 27.32 -10.38
N ALA A 563 8.77 27.89 -9.34
CA ALA A 563 8.06 28.65 -8.32
C ALA A 563 7.31 29.85 -8.91
N GLU A 564 7.93 30.61 -9.83
CA GLU A 564 7.29 31.75 -10.48
C GLU A 564 6.10 31.33 -11.37
N ILE A 565 6.17 30.17 -12.04
CA ILE A 565 5.04 29.62 -12.80
C ILE A 565 3.86 29.26 -11.87
N LEU A 566 4.14 28.62 -10.74
CA LEU A 566 3.11 28.16 -9.80
C LEU A 566 2.52 29.28 -8.94
N LYS A 567 3.23 30.41 -8.81
CA LYS A 567 2.94 31.49 -7.86
C LYS A 567 1.56 32.11 -8.03
N LYS A 568 1.13 32.35 -9.27
CA LYS A 568 -0.12 33.06 -9.57
C LYS A 568 -1.25 32.06 -9.72
N ASP A 569 -2.36 32.29 -9.02
CA ASP A 569 -3.65 31.56 -9.10
C ASP A 569 -3.63 30.06 -8.70
N LEU A 570 -2.50 29.36 -8.79
CA LEU A 570 -2.35 27.95 -8.44
C LEU A 570 -1.93 27.77 -6.97
N PHE A 571 -0.74 28.24 -6.60
CA PHE A 571 -0.16 27.96 -5.27
C PHE A 571 -0.99 28.49 -4.08
N PRO A 572 -1.59 29.70 -4.13
CA PRO A 572 -2.49 30.16 -3.07
C PRO A 572 -3.73 29.26 -2.92
N CYS A 573 -4.29 28.77 -4.03
CA CYS A 573 -5.43 27.85 -4.00
C CYS A 573 -5.04 26.49 -3.40
N LEU A 574 -3.84 25.99 -3.69
CA LEU A 574 -3.31 24.78 -3.04
C LEU A 574 -3.30 24.92 -1.52
N LEU A 575 -2.67 25.97 -0.98
CA LEU A 575 -2.60 26.16 0.46
C LEU A 575 -3.99 26.34 1.08
N ASN A 576 -4.86 27.11 0.43
CA ASN A 576 -6.24 27.27 0.89
C ASN A 576 -6.98 25.92 0.94
N ASN A 577 -6.85 25.09 -0.08
CA ASN A 577 -7.50 23.78 -0.14
C ASN A 577 -6.91 22.80 0.87
N ILE A 578 -5.58 22.76 1.03
CA ILE A 578 -4.91 21.98 2.07
C ILE A 578 -5.49 22.32 3.45
N PHE A 579 -5.61 23.60 3.80
CA PHE A 579 -6.11 24.00 5.12
C PHE A 579 -7.64 23.84 5.29
N ARG A 580 -8.41 23.76 4.20
CA ARG A 580 -9.84 23.38 4.24
C ARG A 580 -10.05 21.87 4.41
N LEU A 581 -9.13 21.07 3.86
CA LEU A 581 -9.13 19.60 3.93
C LEU A 581 -8.37 19.07 5.15
N MET A 582 -7.66 19.92 5.90
CA MET A 582 -6.87 19.52 7.06
C MET A 582 -7.77 18.84 8.12
N PRO A 583 -7.32 17.76 8.76
CA PRO A 583 -8.14 17.08 9.77
C PRO A 583 -8.50 17.99 10.94
N VAL A 584 -9.74 17.90 11.42
CA VAL A 584 -10.23 18.71 12.53
C VAL A 584 -9.35 18.54 13.77
N GLU A 585 -8.85 17.33 14.02
CA GLU A 585 -7.99 17.04 15.16
C GLU A 585 -6.68 17.83 15.17
N VAL A 586 -6.13 18.15 13.98
CA VAL A 586 -4.94 19.00 13.84
C VAL A 586 -5.29 20.45 14.16
N LEU A 587 -6.45 20.93 13.68
CA LEU A 587 -6.88 22.31 13.89
C LEU A 587 -7.23 22.59 15.36
N GLN A 588 -7.79 21.61 16.08
CA GLN A 588 -8.24 21.72 17.48
C GLN A 588 -7.17 21.36 18.53
N ASP A 589 -5.95 20.97 18.13
CA ASP A 589 -4.83 20.61 19.03
C ASP A 589 -5.18 19.50 20.04
N ASN A 590 -5.70 18.38 19.53
CA ASN A 590 -6.13 17.27 20.39
C ASN A 590 -4.93 16.43 20.89
N LYS A 591 -4.41 16.80 22.06
CA LYS A 591 -3.24 16.16 22.71
C LYS A 591 -3.32 14.65 22.86
N ASN A 592 -4.53 14.07 22.90
CA ASN A 592 -4.74 12.63 23.09
C ASN A 592 -4.34 11.75 21.89
N LYS A 593 -4.17 12.32 20.69
CA LYS A 593 -3.78 11.60 19.46
C LYS A 593 -2.46 12.11 18.84
N ALA A 594 -1.64 12.84 19.60
CA ALA A 594 -0.49 13.58 19.09
C ALA A 594 0.47 12.73 18.22
N ALA A 595 0.80 11.50 18.64
CA ALA A 595 1.73 10.64 17.90
C ALA A 595 1.23 10.28 16.48
N LYS A 596 -0.06 9.96 16.34
CA LYS A 596 -0.66 9.61 15.04
C LYS A 596 -0.76 10.82 14.11
N LEU A 597 -1.00 12.01 14.67
CA LEU A 597 -1.03 13.25 13.90
C LEU A 597 0.37 13.63 13.41
N VAL A 598 1.40 13.52 14.26
CA VAL A 598 2.81 13.76 13.87
C VAL A 598 3.25 12.80 12.75
N GLU A 599 2.84 11.54 12.82
CA GLU A 599 3.11 10.56 11.77
C GLU A 599 2.59 11.01 10.39
N MET A 600 1.42 11.65 10.33
CA MET A 600 0.81 12.12 9.07
C MET A 600 1.61 13.25 8.39
N PHE A 601 2.35 14.05 9.14
CA PHE A 601 3.25 15.08 8.58
C PHE A 601 4.64 14.52 8.25
N SER A 602 5.12 13.55 9.03
CA SER A 602 6.50 13.09 8.98
C SER A 602 6.74 11.93 8.00
N THR A 603 5.70 11.14 7.68
CA THR A 603 5.84 9.90 6.89
C THR A 603 5.18 10.01 5.53
N ILE A 604 5.68 9.24 4.57
CA ILE A 604 5.08 9.12 3.23
C ILE A 604 3.75 8.36 3.35
N PRO A 605 2.64 8.85 2.77
CA PRO A 605 1.34 8.17 2.80
C PRO A 605 1.39 6.81 2.12
N SER A 606 0.61 5.85 2.61
CA SER A 606 0.51 4.54 1.96
C SER A 606 -0.18 4.70 0.60
N LEU A 607 0.55 4.50 -0.50
CA LEU A 607 0.03 4.54 -1.88
C LEU A 607 -0.02 3.13 -2.50
N ASN A 608 -0.32 2.13 -1.67
CA ASN A 608 -0.42 0.74 -2.09
C ASN A 608 -1.75 0.43 -2.81
N PHE A 609 -1.68 -0.49 -3.76
CA PHE A 609 -2.82 -1.04 -4.50
C PHE A 609 -3.55 -2.12 -3.70
N ALA A 610 -4.87 -2.25 -3.93
CA ALA A 610 -5.78 -3.19 -3.25
C ALA A 610 -5.99 -2.97 -1.73
N GLU A 611 -5.49 -1.88 -1.16
CA GLU A 611 -5.88 -1.42 0.18
C GLU A 611 -7.23 -0.67 0.13
N SER A 612 -8.00 -0.75 1.22
CA SER A 612 -9.26 -0.01 1.34
C SER A 612 -9.02 1.49 1.42
N TRP A 613 -9.77 2.26 0.64
CA TRP A 613 -9.71 3.73 0.68
C TRP A 613 -10.50 4.23 1.88
N THR A 614 -9.81 5.00 2.74
CA THR A 614 -10.36 5.56 3.97
C THR A 614 -10.19 7.08 3.96
N GLU A 615 -10.97 7.77 4.78
CA GLU A 615 -10.83 9.22 5.04
C GLU A 615 -9.40 9.55 5.48
N TRP A 616 -8.87 8.75 6.41
CA TRP A 616 -7.52 8.92 6.96
C TRP A 616 -6.41 8.93 5.90
N ARG A 617 -6.58 8.17 4.82
CA ARG A 617 -5.57 8.13 3.74
C ARG A 617 -5.49 9.46 3.00
N LEU A 618 -6.64 10.10 2.78
CA LEU A 618 -6.70 11.43 2.16
C LEU A 618 -6.11 12.47 3.12
N ASP A 619 -6.48 12.40 4.39
CA ASP A 619 -5.94 13.26 5.45
C ASP A 619 -4.40 13.18 5.53
N HIS A 620 -3.84 11.97 5.45
CA HIS A 620 -2.38 11.76 5.45
C HIS A 620 -1.75 12.42 4.23
N ILE A 621 -2.32 12.25 3.03
CA ILE A 621 -1.80 12.92 1.81
C ILE A 621 -1.84 14.45 1.97
N VAL A 622 -2.89 15.02 2.57
CA VAL A 622 -3.01 16.46 2.81
C VAL A 622 -1.89 16.97 3.75
N CYS A 623 -1.70 16.32 4.90
CA CYS A 623 -0.65 16.70 5.86
C CYS A 623 0.77 16.53 5.27
N TRP A 624 0.98 15.45 4.51
CA TRP A 624 2.25 15.19 3.83
C TRP A 624 2.54 16.21 2.73
N LEU A 625 1.53 16.61 1.93
CA LEU A 625 1.69 17.66 0.92
C LEU A 625 2.03 19.01 1.55
N TYR A 626 1.40 19.36 2.67
CA TYR A 626 1.75 20.58 3.40
C TYR A 626 3.23 20.59 3.85
N THR A 627 3.72 19.45 4.33
CA THR A 627 5.13 19.31 4.70
C THR A 627 6.05 19.49 3.48
N ASN A 628 5.67 18.95 2.33
CA ASN A 628 6.45 19.09 1.10
C ASN A 628 6.39 20.49 0.47
N THR A 629 5.28 21.24 0.61
CA THR A 629 5.25 22.64 0.18
C THR A 629 6.22 23.49 0.99
N LEU A 630 6.30 23.27 2.31
CA LEU A 630 7.29 23.89 3.18
C LEU A 630 8.72 23.44 2.85
N ARG A 631 8.93 22.15 2.54
CA ARG A 631 10.26 21.59 2.22
C ARG A 631 10.82 22.13 0.90
N HIS A 632 10.01 22.23 -0.14
CA HIS A 632 10.48 22.50 -1.51
C HIS A 632 10.21 23.94 -1.98
N LEU A 633 9.14 24.58 -1.52
CA LEU A 633 8.73 25.93 -1.94
C LEU A 633 8.46 26.87 -0.75
N PRO A 634 9.35 26.96 0.26
CA PRO A 634 9.10 27.73 1.48
C PRO A 634 8.88 29.23 1.22
N VAL A 635 9.52 29.81 0.19
CA VAL A 635 9.35 31.22 -0.17
C VAL A 635 7.91 31.53 -0.55
N LEU A 636 7.26 30.68 -1.36
CA LEU A 636 5.86 30.87 -1.75
C LEU A 636 4.92 30.72 -0.56
N VAL A 637 5.23 29.78 0.36
CA VAL A 637 4.45 29.63 1.60
C VAL A 637 4.58 30.88 2.49
N ARG A 638 5.77 31.45 2.64
CA ARG A 638 5.99 32.72 3.37
C ARG A 638 5.21 33.88 2.74
N GLN A 639 5.22 33.99 1.42
CA GLN A 639 4.46 35.02 0.70
C GLN A 639 2.95 34.89 0.98
N TRP A 640 2.38 33.68 0.81
CA TRP A 640 0.98 33.44 1.13
C TRP A 640 0.65 33.71 2.60
N TRP A 641 1.49 33.22 3.52
CA TRP A 641 1.31 33.39 4.96
C TRP A 641 1.33 34.86 5.39
N SER A 642 2.20 35.68 4.77
CA SER A 642 2.27 37.13 5.03
C SER A 642 1.03 37.90 4.58
N THR A 643 0.28 37.36 3.60
CA THR A 643 -0.97 37.94 3.10
C THR A 643 -2.22 37.38 3.77
N ALA A 644 -2.09 36.34 4.59
CA ALA A 644 -3.20 35.67 5.25
C ALA A 644 -3.68 36.45 6.48
N ASP A 645 -4.96 36.29 6.82
CA ASP A 645 -5.54 36.91 8.01
C ASP A 645 -4.81 36.48 9.30
N SER A 646 -4.83 37.32 10.34
CA SER A 646 -4.16 37.08 11.62
C SER A 646 -4.54 35.73 12.27
N ARG A 647 -5.81 35.32 12.13
CA ARG A 647 -6.29 34.02 12.62
C ARG A 647 -5.67 32.85 11.86
N VAL A 648 -5.64 32.93 10.53
CA VAL A 648 -5.12 31.86 9.66
C VAL A 648 -3.61 31.76 9.86
N SER A 649 -2.90 32.88 9.81
CA SER A 649 -1.45 32.92 10.03
C SER A 649 -1.04 32.36 11.39
N ALA A 650 -1.77 32.66 12.47
CA ALA A 650 -1.52 32.09 13.80
C ALA A 650 -1.79 30.58 13.89
N ALA A 651 -2.81 30.07 13.18
CA ALA A 651 -3.09 28.63 13.13
C ALA A 651 -2.00 27.89 12.34
N VAL A 652 -1.60 28.42 11.19
CA VAL A 652 -0.51 27.89 10.34
C VAL A 652 0.81 27.86 11.11
N ASP A 653 1.13 28.94 11.83
CA ASP A 653 2.33 29.05 12.67
C ASP A 653 2.39 27.95 13.74
N ARG A 654 1.30 27.77 14.49
CA ARG A 654 1.17 26.70 15.51
C ARG A 654 1.35 25.31 14.91
N ILE A 655 0.67 25.02 13.80
CA ILE A 655 0.73 23.71 13.13
C ILE A 655 2.15 23.42 12.65
N THR A 656 2.78 24.40 12.02
CA THR A 656 4.16 24.28 11.51
C THR A 656 5.13 24.01 12.64
N MET A 657 5.10 24.83 13.69
CA MET A 657 5.98 24.72 14.85
C MET A 657 5.89 23.35 15.54
N HIS A 658 4.69 22.79 15.66
CA HIS A 658 4.47 21.55 16.39
C HIS A 658 4.71 20.30 15.54
N TYR A 659 4.16 20.25 14.31
CA TYR A 659 4.12 19.02 13.51
C TYR A 659 5.20 18.93 12.44
N VAL A 660 5.70 20.06 11.92
CA VAL A 660 6.56 20.07 10.72
C VAL A 660 7.99 20.52 11.02
N SER A 661 8.16 21.65 11.72
CA SER A 661 9.47 22.26 11.99
C SER A 661 10.48 21.34 12.68
N PRO A 662 10.12 20.53 13.70
CA PRO A 662 11.09 19.65 14.35
C PRO A 662 11.75 18.68 13.37
N MET A 663 10.96 18.14 12.44
CA MET A 663 11.40 17.17 11.45
C MET A 663 12.25 17.82 10.35
N LEU A 664 11.78 18.93 9.75
CA LEU A 664 12.55 19.63 8.72
C LEU A 664 13.87 20.22 9.24
N CYS A 665 13.88 20.78 10.45
CA CYS A 665 15.13 21.26 11.07
C CYS A 665 16.11 20.10 11.26
N GLN A 666 15.65 18.95 11.73
CA GLN A 666 16.51 17.78 11.94
C GLN A 666 17.07 17.27 10.61
N GLU A 667 16.26 17.18 9.56
CA GLU A 667 16.71 16.80 8.21
C GLU A 667 17.79 17.74 7.67
N GLU A 668 17.58 19.05 7.79
CA GLU A 668 18.51 20.07 7.30
C GLU A 668 19.85 20.03 8.05
N LEU A 669 19.80 19.88 9.39
CA LEU A 669 20.99 19.86 10.26
C LEU A 669 21.80 18.55 10.16
N LEU A 670 21.15 17.41 9.90
CA LEU A 670 21.83 16.12 9.74
C LEU A 670 22.56 15.98 8.39
N ASN A 671 22.10 16.68 7.35
CA ASN A 671 22.70 16.63 6.01
C ASN A 671 23.97 17.51 5.92
N ASN A 672 24.89 17.38 6.88
CA ASN A 672 26.13 18.15 6.88
C ASN A 672 27.05 17.68 5.74
N ARG A 673 27.07 18.45 4.66
CA ARG A 673 27.91 18.22 3.47
C ARG A 673 29.31 18.82 3.59
N LEU A 674 29.58 19.60 4.65
CA LEU A 674 30.81 20.38 4.81
C LEU A 674 31.78 19.72 5.79
N VAL A 675 32.15 18.48 5.51
CA VAL A 675 33.15 17.74 6.28
C VAL A 675 34.53 17.96 5.65
N ASN A 676 35.53 18.32 6.46
CA ASN A 676 36.93 18.54 6.05
C ASN A 676 37.13 19.62 4.97
N VAL A 677 36.40 20.74 5.07
CA VAL A 677 36.61 21.88 4.17
C VAL A 677 37.81 22.71 4.65
N GLU A 678 38.75 23.00 3.75
CA GLU A 678 39.93 23.82 4.07
C GLU A 678 39.53 25.18 4.65
N ASN A 679 40.22 25.59 5.72
CA ASN A 679 40.01 26.86 6.42
C ASN A 679 38.60 27.05 6.99
N MET A 680 37.78 26.00 7.13
CA MET A 680 36.44 26.09 7.70
C MET A 680 36.05 24.85 8.51
N GLN A 681 35.71 25.07 9.78
CA GLN A 681 35.14 24.06 10.68
C GLN A 681 33.67 24.37 10.94
N VAL A 682 32.80 23.35 10.91
CA VAL A 682 31.36 23.54 11.16
C VAL A 682 30.92 22.66 12.33
N LYS A 683 30.27 23.27 13.31
CA LYS A 683 29.66 22.62 14.48
C LYS A 683 28.15 22.74 14.38
N VAL A 684 27.46 21.63 14.59
CA VAL A 684 25.99 21.57 14.53
C VAL A 684 25.46 21.27 15.92
N HIS A 685 24.48 22.04 16.38
CA HIS A 685 23.79 21.90 17.66
C HIS A 685 22.30 21.61 17.42
N PRO A 686 21.89 20.34 17.18
CA PRO A 686 20.51 20.01 16.81
C PRO A 686 19.45 20.44 17.82
N THR A 687 19.74 20.34 19.12
CA THR A 687 18.81 20.72 20.20
C THR A 687 18.54 22.22 20.23
N ALA A 688 19.55 23.04 19.96
CA ALA A 688 19.43 24.50 19.87
C ALA A 688 18.98 24.98 18.48
N ARG A 689 18.90 24.07 17.50
CA ARG A 689 18.67 24.36 16.07
C ARG A 689 19.67 25.37 15.50
N GLU A 690 20.92 25.23 15.93
CA GLU A 690 21.99 26.17 15.65
C GLU A 690 23.12 25.49 14.86
N VAL A 691 23.68 26.21 13.88
CA VAL A 691 24.89 25.84 13.14
C VAL A 691 25.93 26.93 13.36
N VAL A 692 27.08 26.56 13.88
CA VAL A 692 28.22 27.46 14.10
C VAL A 692 29.31 27.12 13.10
N ALA A 693 29.65 28.08 12.23
CA ALA A 693 30.75 27.97 11.28
C ALA A 693 31.93 28.83 11.75
N LEU A 694 33.11 28.22 11.77
CA LEU A 694 34.38 28.80 12.17
C LEU A 694 35.30 28.82 10.96
N TYR A 695 35.62 29.99 10.45
CA TYR A 695 36.58 30.17 9.36
C TYR A 695 37.96 30.50 9.95
N GLN A 696 38.94 29.64 9.69
CA GLN A 696 40.29 29.77 10.24
C GLN A 696 41.22 30.44 9.22
N MET A 697 41.91 31.49 9.65
CA MET A 697 43.01 32.13 8.92
C MET A 697 44.17 32.40 9.88
N ASP A 698 45.30 31.73 9.64
CA ASP A 698 46.49 31.82 10.48
C ASP A 698 46.14 31.64 11.98
N ASP A 699 46.46 32.64 12.82
CA ASP A 699 46.19 32.65 14.28
C ASP A 699 44.81 33.22 14.67
N THR A 700 43.89 33.42 13.71
CA THR A 700 42.58 34.04 13.96
C THR A 700 41.40 33.24 13.41
N GLU A 701 40.32 33.21 14.18
CA GLU A 701 39.08 32.49 13.82
C GLU A 701 37.93 33.48 13.67
N LEU A 702 37.19 33.38 12.57
CA LEU A 702 35.95 34.11 12.32
C LEU A 702 34.76 33.20 12.56
N GLU A 703 33.89 33.59 13.48
CA GLU A 703 32.72 32.81 13.88
C GLU A 703 31.42 33.40 13.30
N LEU A 704 30.56 32.49 12.83
CA LEU A 704 29.23 32.74 12.31
C LEU A 704 28.25 31.74 12.94
N SER A 705 27.19 32.22 13.58
CA SER A 705 26.09 31.39 14.08
C SER A 705 24.84 31.58 13.21
N ILE A 706 24.19 30.47 12.86
CA ILE A 706 22.93 30.42 12.13
C ILE A 706 21.94 29.66 13.01
N VAL A 707 20.89 30.34 13.48
CA VAL A 707 19.86 29.75 14.35
C VAL A 707 18.55 29.68 13.58
N LEU A 708 17.96 28.48 13.52
CA LEU A 708 16.66 28.25 12.90
C LEU A 708 15.52 28.55 13.88
N PRO A 709 14.47 29.28 13.46
CA PRO A 709 13.36 29.62 14.34
C PRO A 709 12.50 28.40 14.73
N PRO A 710 11.68 28.49 15.78
CA PRO A 710 10.81 27.40 16.22
C PRO A 710 9.83 26.93 15.14
N ASN A 711 9.41 27.84 14.25
CA ASN A 711 8.47 27.64 13.14
C ASN A 711 9.16 27.56 11.76
N HIS A 712 10.46 27.23 11.69
CA HIS A 712 11.18 27.07 10.41
C HIS A 712 10.44 26.09 9.48
N PRO A 713 10.24 26.40 8.18
CA PRO A 713 10.83 27.49 7.40
C PRO A 713 9.96 28.77 7.29
N LEU A 714 8.94 28.97 8.13
CA LEU A 714 8.11 30.20 8.05
C LEU A 714 8.84 31.44 8.56
N GLY A 715 9.41 31.34 9.75
CA GLY A 715 10.15 32.42 10.38
C GLY A 715 11.46 32.75 9.66
N PRO A 716 11.96 34.00 9.79
CA PRO A 716 13.27 34.36 9.25
C PRO A 716 14.39 33.64 10.01
N VAL A 717 15.42 33.24 9.29
CA VAL A 717 16.62 32.62 9.87
C VAL A 717 17.51 33.72 10.47
N THR A 718 17.85 33.58 11.75
CA THR A 718 18.73 34.51 12.45
C THR A 718 20.19 34.14 12.20
N VAL A 719 20.95 35.11 11.69
CA VAL A 719 22.37 34.97 11.39
C VAL A 719 23.15 35.95 12.27
N GLU A 720 23.86 35.44 13.25
CA GLU A 720 24.60 36.24 14.23
C GLU A 720 26.12 36.08 14.04
N PRO A 721 26.88 37.18 14.05
CA PRO A 721 28.34 37.09 14.14
C PRO A 721 28.75 36.65 15.54
N GLY A 722 29.82 35.84 15.66
CA GLY A 722 30.41 35.54 16.96
C GLY A 722 30.89 36.81 17.69
N GLN A 723 30.91 36.77 19.04
CA GLN A 723 31.20 37.90 19.94
C GLN A 723 32.51 38.65 19.64
N HIS A 724 33.43 38.04 18.90
CA HIS A 724 34.77 38.56 18.60
C HIS A 724 34.86 39.35 17.29
N ALA A 725 33.80 39.44 16.47
CA ALA A 725 33.80 40.20 15.22
C ALA A 725 33.53 41.71 15.45
N GLY A 726 34.44 42.38 16.16
CA GLY A 726 34.33 43.79 16.53
C GLY A 726 34.29 44.75 15.33
N GLY A 727 33.15 45.42 15.16
CA GLY A 727 33.13 46.86 14.85
C GLY A 727 33.40 47.33 13.42
N THR A 728 33.19 46.53 12.36
CA THR A 728 33.25 47.06 10.98
C THR A 728 31.91 46.92 10.23
N ALA A 729 31.42 48.05 9.71
CA ALA A 729 30.21 48.13 8.87
C ALA A 729 30.21 47.18 7.67
N ASN A 730 31.40 46.73 7.22
CA ASN A 730 31.56 45.81 6.10
C ASN A 730 31.18 44.36 6.42
N TRP A 731 31.15 43.95 7.71
CA TRP A 731 30.74 42.60 8.11
C TRP A 731 29.22 42.43 8.05
N ARG A 732 28.48 43.50 8.40
CA ARG A 732 27.01 43.57 8.28
C ARG A 732 26.54 43.22 6.87
N ASN A 733 27.26 43.63 5.83
CA ASN A 733 26.87 43.37 4.44
C ASN A 733 26.93 41.88 4.06
N CYS A 734 27.97 41.14 4.49
CA CYS A 734 28.07 39.71 4.22
C CYS A 734 27.02 38.90 4.99
N HIS A 735 26.75 39.27 6.25
CA HIS A 735 25.68 38.65 7.05
C HIS A 735 24.29 38.93 6.52
N MET A 736 24.03 40.18 6.11
CA MET A 736 22.75 40.54 5.48
C MET A 736 22.56 39.76 4.17
N GLN A 737 23.61 39.60 3.35
CA GLN A 737 23.51 38.79 2.13
C GLN A 737 23.18 37.33 2.44
N LEU A 738 23.80 36.74 3.48
CA LEU A 738 23.51 35.37 3.90
C LEU A 738 22.10 35.23 4.49
N SER A 739 21.68 36.16 5.35
CA SER A 739 20.34 36.18 5.93
C SER A 739 19.26 36.36 4.86
N ILE A 740 19.48 37.23 3.87
CA ILE A 740 18.60 37.41 2.70
C ILE A 740 18.56 36.14 1.87
N PHE A 741 19.71 35.51 1.61
CA PHE A 741 19.77 34.25 0.87
C PHE A 741 18.94 33.16 1.55
N LEU A 742 19.15 32.93 2.85
CA LEU A 742 18.45 31.89 3.61
C LEU A 742 16.95 32.19 3.80
N THR A 743 16.57 33.47 3.90
CA THR A 743 15.18 33.87 4.17
C THR A 743 14.36 34.10 2.90
N HIS A 744 14.96 34.57 1.81
CA HIS A 744 14.24 34.97 0.60
C HIS A 744 14.53 34.11 -0.62
N GLN A 745 15.50 33.21 -0.56
CA GLN A 745 15.79 32.26 -1.64
C GLN A 745 15.54 30.83 -1.16
N ASN A 746 15.26 29.90 -2.08
CA ASN A 746 15.04 28.49 -1.78
C ASN A 746 16.37 27.72 -1.56
N GLY A 747 17.36 28.36 -0.94
CA GLY A 747 18.71 27.82 -0.71
C GLY A 747 18.84 27.12 0.65
N SER A 748 19.75 26.14 0.73
CA SER A 748 20.05 25.46 2.00
C SER A 748 21.06 26.24 2.85
N ILE A 749 21.09 25.97 4.17
CA ILE A 749 22.15 26.48 5.07
C ILE A 749 23.55 26.20 4.49
N TRP A 750 23.73 25.00 3.92
CA TRP A 750 25.01 24.52 3.42
C TRP A 750 25.47 25.30 2.18
N ASP A 751 24.58 25.57 1.23
CA ASP A 751 24.89 26.41 0.06
C ASP A 751 25.24 27.84 0.47
N GLY A 752 24.53 28.35 1.49
CA GLY A 752 24.81 29.64 2.11
C GLY A 752 26.21 29.70 2.72
N LEU A 753 26.62 28.69 3.47
CA LEU A 753 27.96 28.59 4.07
C LEU A 753 29.07 28.45 3.01
N ILE A 754 28.85 27.69 1.94
CA ILE A 754 29.80 27.60 0.81
C ILE A 754 29.98 28.97 0.15
N SER A 755 28.88 29.68 -0.12
CA SER A 755 28.92 31.03 -0.68
C SER A 755 29.63 32.01 0.24
N TRP A 756 29.36 31.93 1.55
CA TRP A 756 30.04 32.71 2.57
C TRP A 756 31.55 32.46 2.56
N LYS A 757 32.00 31.20 2.62
CA LYS A 757 33.42 30.82 2.52
C LYS A 757 34.04 31.36 1.23
N LYS A 758 33.42 31.14 0.07
CA LYS A 758 33.94 31.61 -1.23
C LYS A 758 34.12 33.13 -1.25
N ASN A 759 33.21 33.87 -0.63
CA ASN A 759 33.31 35.32 -0.50
C ASN A 759 34.45 35.74 0.43
N LEU A 760 34.68 35.01 1.52
CA LEU A 760 35.83 35.23 2.41
C LEU A 760 37.16 34.91 1.70
N ASP A 761 37.27 33.74 1.06
CA ASP A 761 38.47 33.32 0.32
C ASP A 761 38.84 34.37 -0.74
N LYS A 762 37.87 34.86 -1.52
CA LYS A 762 38.09 35.94 -2.50
C LYS A 762 38.51 37.25 -1.87
N LYS A 763 37.93 37.60 -0.73
CA LYS A 763 38.20 38.87 -0.04
C LYS A 763 39.60 38.89 0.58
N PHE A 764 40.11 37.73 1.00
CA PHE A 764 41.41 37.60 1.64
C PHE A 764 42.52 37.07 0.72
N ALA A 765 42.17 36.64 -0.50
CA ALA A 765 43.16 36.32 -1.54
C ALA A 765 44.08 37.53 -1.80
N GLY A 766 45.36 37.38 -1.46
CA GLY A 766 46.39 38.39 -1.72
C GLY A 766 46.46 39.55 -0.72
N VAL A 767 45.82 39.45 0.45
CA VAL A 767 46.00 40.44 1.54
C VAL A 767 47.33 40.18 2.24
N GLU A 768 48.27 41.13 2.14
CA GLU A 768 49.54 41.07 2.88
C GLU A 768 49.33 41.22 4.39
N GLU A 769 50.11 40.46 5.17
CA GLU A 769 50.18 40.55 6.62
C GLU A 769 50.74 41.90 7.12
N CYS A 770 50.44 42.25 8.36
CA CYS A 770 51.03 43.41 9.01
C CYS A 770 52.48 43.12 9.38
N TYR A 771 53.44 43.89 8.86
CA TYR A 771 54.87 43.69 9.12
C TYR A 771 55.33 44.11 10.53
N ILE A 772 54.41 44.44 11.44
CA ILE A 772 54.70 44.69 12.87
C ILE A 772 54.30 43.49 13.73
N CYS A 773 53.08 42.99 13.55
CA CYS A 773 52.54 41.89 14.37
C CYS A 773 52.46 40.56 13.61
N PHE A 774 52.91 40.50 12.36
CA PHE A 774 52.92 39.32 11.49
C PHE A 774 51.57 38.61 11.41
N SER A 775 50.49 39.41 11.39
CA SER A 775 49.13 38.90 11.29
C SER A 775 48.31 39.74 10.32
N ILE A 776 47.42 39.09 9.58
CA ILE A 776 46.46 39.75 8.69
C ILE A 776 45.41 40.51 9.51
N PHE A 777 45.04 40.03 10.70
CA PHE A 777 44.05 40.68 11.55
C PHE A 777 44.69 41.26 12.80
N HIS A 778 44.28 42.47 13.18
CA HIS A 778 44.72 43.04 14.45
C HIS A 778 43.96 42.39 15.61
N ILE A 779 44.68 41.88 16.62
CA ILE A 779 44.15 41.08 17.74
C ILE A 779 42.93 41.70 18.45
N SER A 780 42.87 43.03 18.57
CA SER A 780 41.75 43.70 19.27
C SER A 780 40.72 44.36 18.36
N THR A 781 41.03 44.63 17.10
CA THR A 781 40.15 45.39 16.20
C THR A 781 39.70 44.60 14.98
N TYR A 782 40.29 43.43 14.72
CA TYR A 782 39.98 42.55 13.59
C TYR A 782 40.00 43.27 12.24
N GLN A 783 40.75 44.37 12.15
CA GLN A 783 40.94 45.13 10.92
C GLN A 783 42.14 44.59 10.15
N ILE A 784 42.04 44.60 8.82
CA ILE A 784 43.16 44.30 7.92
C ILE A 784 44.15 45.48 7.83
N PRO A 785 45.41 45.26 7.42
CA PRO A 785 46.42 46.31 7.28
C PRO A 785 46.04 47.24 6.14
N LYS A 786 45.68 48.50 6.46
CA LYS A 786 45.23 49.50 5.47
C LYS A 786 46.30 50.51 5.12
N LEU A 787 47.19 50.82 6.07
CA LEU A 787 48.17 51.88 5.91
C LEU A 787 49.42 51.32 5.25
N SER A 788 49.73 51.80 4.04
CA SER A 788 50.92 51.45 3.30
C SER A 788 51.96 52.57 3.38
N CYS A 789 53.21 52.24 3.68
CA CYS A 789 54.31 53.22 3.59
C CYS A 789 54.52 53.66 2.12
N HIS A 790 54.65 54.95 1.87
CA HIS A 790 54.86 55.47 0.50
C HIS A 790 56.18 55.00 -0.14
N THR A 791 57.24 54.78 0.65
CA THR A 791 58.54 54.33 0.11
C THR A 791 58.57 52.82 -0.14
N CYS A 792 58.32 52.00 0.89
CA CYS A 792 58.50 50.54 0.79
C CYS A 792 57.21 49.77 0.47
N ARG A 793 56.06 50.46 0.38
CA ARG A 793 54.72 49.92 0.08
C ARG A 793 54.19 48.83 1.02
N LYS A 794 54.96 48.43 2.03
CA LYS A 794 54.56 47.49 3.09
C LYS A 794 53.40 48.04 3.90
N LYS A 795 52.46 47.16 4.27
CA LYS A 795 51.20 47.50 4.93
C LYS A 795 51.22 47.23 6.44
N PHE A 796 50.46 48.03 7.18
CA PHE A 796 50.37 47.96 8.64
C PHE A 796 48.93 48.18 9.13
N HIS A 797 48.59 47.57 10.26
CA HIS A 797 47.36 47.91 10.98
C HIS A 797 47.49 49.32 11.57
N THR A 798 46.40 50.08 11.51
CA THR A 798 46.31 51.41 12.11
C THR A 798 46.76 51.43 13.58
N PRO A 799 46.29 50.52 14.46
CA PRO A 799 46.72 50.52 15.87
C PRO A 799 48.20 50.12 16.06
N CYS A 800 48.71 49.14 15.30
CA CYS A 800 50.12 48.75 15.35
C CYS A 800 51.03 49.91 14.97
N LEU A 801 50.69 50.63 13.90
CA LEU A 801 51.48 51.76 13.43
C LEU A 801 51.40 52.96 14.39
N TYR A 802 50.23 53.27 14.92
CA TYR A 802 50.10 54.35 15.92
C TYR A 802 50.85 54.03 17.22
N LYS A 803 50.79 52.78 17.69
CA LYS A 803 51.58 52.32 18.84
C LYS A 803 53.09 52.42 18.56
N TRP A 804 53.51 52.13 17.33
CA TRP A 804 54.89 52.30 16.92
C TRP A 804 55.32 53.78 16.94
N PHE A 805 54.50 54.69 16.40
CA PHE A 805 54.80 56.13 16.42
C PHE A 805 54.85 56.70 17.84
N SER A 806 53.92 56.29 18.72
CA SER A 806 53.92 56.74 20.11
C SER A 806 55.12 56.23 20.89
N THR A 807 55.57 55.00 20.63
CA THR A 807 56.71 54.40 21.34
C THR A 807 58.06 54.91 20.82
N SER A 808 58.18 55.12 19.51
CA SER A 808 59.44 55.58 18.86
C SER A 808 59.62 57.10 18.84
N GLN A 809 58.60 57.86 19.23
CA GLN A 809 58.52 59.33 19.16
C GLN A 809 58.80 59.92 17.77
N LYS A 810 58.75 59.12 16.71
CA LYS A 810 59.00 59.53 15.32
C LYS A 810 57.98 58.86 14.40
N SER A 811 57.45 59.61 13.43
CA SER A 811 56.53 59.13 12.41
C SER A 811 57.27 58.39 11.27
N THR A 812 58.15 57.47 11.62
CA THR A 812 58.98 56.72 10.65
C THR A 812 58.51 55.28 10.48
N CYS A 813 58.54 54.78 9.25
CA CYS A 813 58.21 53.41 8.92
C CYS A 813 59.09 52.39 9.67
N PRO A 814 58.51 51.36 10.33
CA PRO A 814 59.28 50.33 11.05
C PRO A 814 60.27 49.57 10.16
N ILE A 815 59.99 49.46 8.86
CA ILE A 815 60.75 48.63 7.92
C ILE A 815 61.84 49.44 7.22
N CYS A 816 61.49 50.55 6.56
CA CYS A 816 62.45 51.35 5.78
C CYS A 816 62.96 52.61 6.49
N ARG A 817 62.46 52.94 7.69
CA ARG A 817 62.83 54.09 8.52
C ARG A 817 62.64 55.49 7.90
N ASN A 818 62.09 55.58 6.69
CA ASN A 818 61.65 56.85 6.12
C ASN A 818 60.41 57.39 6.85
N VAL A 819 60.19 58.70 6.76
CA VAL A 819 58.95 59.33 7.23
C VAL A 819 57.77 58.69 6.51
N PHE A 820 56.77 58.23 7.27
CA PHE A 820 55.73 57.29 6.83
C PHE A 820 54.77 57.89 5.80
#